data_AF-A0A8D0E4M1-F1
#
_entry.id   AF-A0A8D0E4M1-F1
#
_cell.length_a   1.000
_cell.length_b   1.000
_cell.length_c   1.000
_cell.angle_alpha   90.00
_cell.angle_beta   90.00
_cell.angle_gamma   90.00
#
_symmetry.space_group_name_H-M   'P 1'
#
loop_
_entity.id
_entity.type
_entity.pdbx_description
1 polymer ?
#
loop_
_entity_poly.entity_id
_entity_poly.type
_entity_poly.pdbx_seq_one_letter_code
_entity_poly.pdbx_strand_id
1 'polypeptide(L)'
;MAGSGGEEPAEPGLMGGYEGGAPGRGVPRWGWRACLAHRFAERRKPYGASDVSAANALRHLGLAFRYFRWWYRKTRVEKKAPFIDLFHSQPLRQIYGCPLGGFGGGSITRGWRGDFCRWQLNPGLYHYKSVVANQFIVCLRRKGQTVYQQVLSVERPSSLHGWNWGFCGHYAFYHALYPRAWTVYQLPGQDVVLTCRQVSPVIPHDYQDTSLPVGVFVWEVENNSSEDVEVSIMFTFRNGIESKDDRGGGHWNEPFSLEKDGRCVRGVMLHHCTPVNPYTVAISAWEEAGTTVTHVTAFDPAGSGQEVWHDLLADGKLASLPGKGRPTEKGEACAAAICASCTVPACGHKALELGLAWDMPCIRFGSREREHYRRYTRFFGRGGDACPALSHYMFTHYKEWEEKIEAWQRPVLENSNLPPWYKSALFNELYFLADGGTVWLDVPPEDVTSLGSCQGLSQLLPVLQEYGRFAYLEGQEYRMYNTYDVHFYASFALAMLWPKLEISLQYDVAAAVLSEDTRPRLYLMNGQVAQVKLRNVVPHDIGDPDDEPWRRVNAYLIHDTANWKDLNLKFVLQVYRDYCLTGDDTYLRDMWPVCTAVMDSELKFDRDGDGLIENAGFADQTYDAWVVSGASAYCGGLWLAAVCVLCKMAKLLGDGEVLQKYSAILAKGTASFERLLWNGKYYNYDSSHSLSSDSIMSDQLAGQWFLRACGLGEDEFEVFPRSHVLSSLKTIFNLNVLGFSEGTMGAVNGMRPSGVPDTSSVQSDEVWVGVVYALAATMIQEGLVQEGFRTAEGCYRTVWERLGMGFQTPEAYCQRRLYRSLAYMRPLSIWSMQLALERTGAHQLPPGSAASPVGP
;
A
#
# COMPACT_ATOMS: atom_id res chain seq x y z
N MET A 1 37.36 16.78 41.69
CA MET A 1 36.91 15.57 40.98
C MET A 1 35.53 15.85 40.41
N ALA A 2 35.49 16.31 39.16
CA ALA A 2 34.26 16.55 38.41
C ALA A 2 34.01 15.30 37.55
N GLY A 3 32.88 14.63 37.78
CA GLY A 3 32.45 13.50 36.96
C GLY A 3 31.76 14.01 35.70
N SER A 4 32.37 13.76 34.56
CA SER A 4 31.75 13.87 33.23
C SER A 4 30.70 12.77 33.09
N GLY A 5 29.42 13.13 33.18
CA GLY A 5 28.33 12.29 32.69
C GLY A 5 28.38 12.28 31.17
N GLY A 6 28.91 11.20 30.59
CA GLY A 6 28.79 10.94 29.16
C GLY A 6 27.35 10.59 28.85
N GLU A 7 26.71 11.36 27.98
CA GLU A 7 25.55 10.90 27.23
C GLU A 7 25.98 9.67 26.44
N GLU A 8 25.33 8.52 26.67
CA GLU A 8 25.44 7.39 25.75
C GLU A 8 24.92 7.85 24.38
N PRO A 9 25.69 7.68 23.29
CA PRO A 9 25.20 8.01 21.96
C PRO A 9 24.02 7.07 21.65
N ALA A 10 22.89 7.65 21.26
CA ALA A 10 21.76 6.88 20.73
C ALA A 10 22.27 5.92 19.65
N GLU A 11 21.95 4.62 19.76
CA GLU A 11 22.34 3.63 18.75
C GLU A 11 21.96 4.18 17.37
N PRO A 12 22.90 4.25 16.40
CA PRO A 12 22.54 4.64 15.05
C PRO A 12 21.51 3.63 14.56
N GLY A 13 20.29 4.11 14.27
CA GLY A 13 19.19 3.28 13.76
C GLY A 13 19.61 2.48 12.53
N LEU A 14 18.80 1.50 12.11
CA LEU A 14 19.12 0.58 11.01
C LEU A 14 19.73 1.28 9.77
N MET A 15 19.28 2.51 9.46
CA MET A 15 19.80 3.33 8.37
C MET A 15 21.21 3.93 8.58
N GLY A 16 21.68 4.09 9.82
CA GLY A 16 23.00 4.65 10.16
C GLY A 16 24.07 3.60 10.50
N GLY A 17 23.67 2.36 10.77
CA GLY A 17 24.57 1.30 11.27
C GLY A 17 25.27 0.45 10.21
N TYR A 18 24.95 0.59 8.92
CA TYR A 18 25.50 -0.28 7.88
C TYR A 18 25.86 0.44 6.57
N GLU A 19 27.14 0.70 6.39
CA GLU A 19 27.75 1.03 5.10
C GLU A 19 28.61 -0.18 4.70
N GLY A 20 28.18 -0.92 3.67
CA GLY A 20 29.03 -1.96 3.10
C GLY A 20 30.36 -1.37 2.61
N GLY A 21 31.41 -2.18 2.50
CA GLY A 21 32.74 -1.71 2.07
C GLY A 21 32.78 -1.07 0.67
N ALA A 22 31.74 -1.25 -0.13
CA ALA A 22 31.53 -0.56 -1.40
C ALA A 22 30.12 0.08 -1.42
N PRO A 23 29.98 1.36 -1.78
CA PRO A 23 28.68 2.05 -1.80
C PRO A 23 27.75 1.58 -2.94
N GLY A 24 28.31 0.92 -3.96
CA GLY A 24 27.59 0.55 -5.19
C GLY A 24 27.33 1.76 -6.10
N ARG A 25 27.20 1.49 -7.40
CA ARG A 25 26.97 2.52 -8.42
C ARG A 25 25.50 2.93 -8.49
N GLY A 26 25.25 4.24 -8.46
CA GLY A 26 23.90 4.80 -8.65
C GLY A 26 22.92 4.53 -7.50
N VAL A 27 23.41 4.15 -6.32
CA VAL A 27 22.58 3.99 -5.11
C VAL A 27 22.28 5.37 -4.54
N PRO A 28 21.01 5.75 -4.31
CA PRO A 28 20.67 7.06 -3.78
C PRO A 28 21.07 7.20 -2.31
N ARG A 29 21.31 8.44 -1.89
CA ARG A 29 21.67 8.78 -0.50
C ARG A 29 20.58 8.41 0.50
N TRP A 30 19.31 8.59 0.12
CA TRP A 30 18.16 8.44 1.00
C TRP A 30 17.35 7.18 0.66
N GLY A 31 16.67 6.62 1.65
CA GLY A 31 15.86 5.40 1.52
C GLY A 31 16.15 4.41 2.63
N TRP A 32 15.36 3.35 2.68
CA TRP A 32 15.50 2.30 3.69
C TRP A 32 16.65 1.36 3.32
N ARG A 33 17.57 1.09 4.25
CA ARG A 33 18.76 0.26 4.01
C ARG A 33 18.85 -0.90 4.99
N ALA A 34 19.25 -2.07 4.51
CA ALA A 34 19.47 -3.26 5.33
C ALA A 34 20.63 -4.12 4.80
N CYS A 35 21.53 -4.54 5.69
CA CYS A 35 22.51 -5.60 5.41
C CYS A 35 21.79 -6.92 5.12
N LEU A 36 22.19 -7.69 4.11
CA LEU A 36 21.58 -8.99 3.80
C LEU A 36 21.71 -10.03 4.94
N ALA A 37 22.68 -9.85 5.84
CA ALA A 37 22.85 -10.66 7.05
C ALA A 37 21.97 -10.20 8.24
N HIS A 38 21.35 -9.01 8.19
CA HIS A 38 20.58 -8.43 9.29
C HIS A 38 19.46 -9.36 9.79
N ARG A 39 19.22 -9.40 11.09
CA ARG A 39 18.09 -10.14 11.68
C ARG A 39 17.33 -9.23 12.62
N PHE A 40 16.05 -9.02 12.34
CA PHE A 40 15.16 -8.31 13.25
C PHE A 40 15.02 -9.10 14.55
N ALA A 41 15.32 -8.44 15.67
CA ALA A 41 15.36 -9.08 16.98
C ALA A 41 13.96 -9.32 17.56
N GLU A 42 13.01 -8.43 17.26
CA GLU A 42 11.66 -8.50 17.81
C GLU A 42 10.73 -9.29 16.89
N ARG A 43 10.15 -10.37 17.44
CA ARG A 43 9.07 -11.11 16.80
C ARG A 43 7.74 -10.77 17.47
N ARG A 44 6.70 -10.66 16.66
CA ARG A 44 5.34 -10.40 17.11
C ARG A 44 4.40 -11.46 16.57
N LYS A 45 3.31 -11.68 17.30
CA LYS A 45 2.24 -12.59 16.89
C LYS A 45 1.01 -11.77 16.45
N PRO A 46 0.20 -12.29 15.51
CA PRO A 46 -1.07 -11.66 15.18
C PRO A 46 -1.98 -11.67 16.41
N TYR A 47 -2.84 -10.66 16.52
CA TYR A 47 -3.90 -10.62 17.53
C TYR A 47 -4.86 -11.80 17.33
N GLY A 48 -5.11 -12.58 18.37
CA GLY A 48 -5.95 -13.79 18.28
C GLY A 48 -6.94 -13.93 19.43
N ALA A 49 -7.78 -14.97 19.34
CA ALA A 49 -8.84 -15.24 20.33
C ALA A 49 -8.32 -15.40 21.77
N SER A 50 -7.09 -15.90 21.95
CA SER A 50 -6.45 -16.03 23.27
C SER A 50 -6.09 -14.69 23.92
N ASP A 51 -6.06 -13.61 23.14
CA ASP A 51 -5.70 -12.27 23.62
C ASP A 51 -6.94 -11.46 24.04
N VAL A 52 -8.15 -11.99 23.81
CA VAL A 52 -9.43 -11.43 24.25
C VAL A 52 -9.67 -11.79 25.72
N SER A 53 -10.04 -10.79 26.54
CA SER A 53 -10.37 -11.03 27.96
C SER A 53 -11.59 -11.95 28.12
N ALA A 54 -11.65 -12.74 29.20
CA ALA A 54 -12.76 -13.67 29.44
C ALA A 54 -14.13 -12.96 29.48
N ALA A 55 -14.18 -11.74 30.03
CA ALA A 55 -15.38 -10.91 30.05
C ALA A 55 -15.83 -10.51 28.64
N ASN A 56 -14.90 -10.09 27.78
CA ASN A 56 -15.22 -9.74 26.38
C ASN A 56 -15.58 -11.00 25.57
N ALA A 57 -14.89 -12.13 25.79
CA ALA A 57 -15.24 -13.39 25.15
C ALA A 57 -16.68 -13.84 25.47
N LEU A 58 -17.12 -13.68 26.72
CA LEU A 58 -18.50 -13.96 27.14
C LEU A 58 -19.51 -13.03 26.46
N ARG A 59 -19.20 -11.71 26.38
CA ARG A 59 -20.03 -10.71 25.69
C ARG A 59 -20.21 -11.02 24.21
N HIS A 60 -19.17 -11.55 23.56
CA HIS A 60 -19.17 -11.82 22.12
C HIS A 60 -19.44 -13.29 21.75
N LEU A 61 -19.93 -14.12 22.68
CA LEU A 61 -20.25 -15.54 22.40
C LEU A 61 -21.22 -15.69 21.21
N GLY A 62 -22.23 -14.81 21.12
CA GLY A 62 -23.19 -14.80 20.02
C GLY A 62 -22.53 -14.50 18.66
N LEU A 63 -21.60 -13.54 18.62
CA LEU A 63 -20.79 -13.26 17.44
C LEU A 63 -19.93 -14.47 17.07
N ALA A 64 -19.24 -15.07 18.04
CA ALA A 64 -18.37 -16.22 17.80
C ALA A 64 -19.13 -17.40 17.16
N PHE A 65 -20.33 -17.71 17.64
CA PHE A 65 -21.17 -18.77 17.04
C PHE A 65 -21.61 -18.41 15.62
N ARG A 66 -22.12 -17.20 15.41
CA ARG A 66 -22.57 -16.73 14.08
C ARG A 66 -21.42 -16.68 13.08
N TYR A 67 -20.28 -16.15 13.49
CA TYR A 67 -19.07 -16.09 12.69
C TYR A 67 -18.57 -17.48 12.35
N PHE A 68 -18.48 -18.41 13.31
CA PHE A 68 -18.07 -19.79 13.03
C PHE A 68 -19.00 -20.46 12.02
N ARG A 69 -20.32 -20.32 12.16
CA ARG A 69 -21.30 -20.86 11.20
C ARG A 69 -21.12 -20.25 9.80
N TRP A 70 -20.96 -18.93 9.72
CA TRP A 70 -20.71 -18.22 8.46
C TRP A 70 -19.39 -18.65 7.83
N TRP A 71 -18.30 -18.67 8.60
CA TRP A 71 -16.96 -19.05 8.18
C TRP A 71 -16.93 -20.50 7.69
N TYR A 72 -17.59 -21.43 8.41
CA TYR A 72 -17.70 -22.82 7.99
C TYR A 72 -18.44 -22.93 6.65
N ARG A 73 -19.56 -22.21 6.49
CA ARG A 73 -20.29 -22.19 5.22
C ARG A 73 -19.39 -21.65 4.09
N LYS A 74 -18.74 -20.52 4.29
CA LYS A 74 -17.86 -19.88 3.30
C LYS A 74 -16.69 -20.78 2.89
N THR A 75 -15.94 -21.28 3.86
CA THR A 75 -14.69 -22.01 3.59
C THR A 75 -14.90 -23.49 3.28
N ARG A 76 -15.82 -24.17 3.96
CA ARG A 76 -16.02 -25.63 3.83
C ARG A 76 -17.06 -25.99 2.78
N VAL A 77 -18.13 -25.20 2.63
CA VAL A 77 -19.22 -25.45 1.67
C VAL A 77 -18.98 -24.69 0.37
N GLU A 78 -18.87 -23.36 0.43
CA GLU A 78 -18.73 -22.50 -0.76
C GLU A 78 -17.31 -22.50 -1.35
N LYS A 79 -16.30 -22.98 -0.60
CA LYS A 79 -14.87 -22.98 -0.98
C LYS A 79 -14.33 -21.57 -1.33
N LYS A 80 -14.91 -20.53 -0.74
CA LYS A 80 -14.45 -19.15 -0.85
C LYS A 80 -13.60 -18.78 0.37
N ALA A 81 -12.63 -17.90 0.18
CA ALA A 81 -11.89 -17.35 1.30
C ALA A 81 -12.72 -16.25 1.99
N PRO A 82 -12.63 -16.11 3.33
CA PRO A 82 -13.32 -15.05 4.05
C PRO A 82 -12.83 -13.65 3.65
N PHE A 83 -13.67 -12.62 3.78
CA PHE A 83 -13.25 -11.22 3.66
C PHE A 83 -12.34 -10.81 4.82
N ILE A 84 -12.58 -11.34 6.03
CA ILE A 84 -11.68 -11.32 7.19
C ILE A 84 -11.66 -12.74 7.77
N ASP A 85 -10.49 -13.38 7.86
CA ASP A 85 -10.34 -14.71 8.48
C ASP A 85 -9.78 -14.59 9.90
N LEU A 86 -10.66 -14.68 10.91
CA LEU A 86 -10.30 -14.61 12.33
C LEU A 86 -9.64 -15.90 12.85
N PHE A 87 -9.62 -16.98 12.07
CA PHE A 87 -9.00 -18.24 12.46
C PHE A 87 -7.61 -18.43 11.85
N HIS A 88 -7.34 -17.83 10.69
CA HIS A 88 -6.08 -17.99 9.96
C HIS A 88 -5.50 -16.64 9.55
N SER A 89 -4.91 -15.92 10.52
CA SER A 89 -4.15 -14.71 10.25
C SER A 89 -2.87 -14.99 9.46
N GLN A 90 -2.47 -14.03 8.64
CA GLN A 90 -1.21 -14.12 7.91
C GLN A 90 -0.02 -13.96 8.87
N PRO A 91 0.94 -14.89 8.87
CA PRO A 91 2.10 -14.78 9.74
C PRO A 91 3.05 -13.69 9.25
N LEU A 92 3.55 -12.88 10.20
CA LEU A 92 4.60 -11.90 9.94
C LEU A 92 5.84 -12.58 9.37
N ARG A 93 6.28 -12.13 8.19
CA ARG A 93 7.54 -12.56 7.57
C ARG A 93 8.40 -11.35 7.26
N GLN A 94 9.50 -11.18 8.00
CA GLN A 94 10.38 -10.01 7.89
C GLN A 94 11.32 -10.09 6.68
N ILE A 95 10.77 -10.38 5.50
CA ILE A 95 11.51 -10.70 4.27
C ILE A 95 11.11 -9.82 3.07
N TYR A 96 10.01 -9.08 3.15
CA TYR A 96 9.47 -8.35 2.00
C TYR A 96 10.28 -7.10 1.65
N GLY A 97 10.37 -6.81 0.37
CA GLY A 97 11.05 -5.65 -0.21
C GLY A 97 10.12 -4.89 -1.14
N CYS A 98 10.70 -3.95 -1.88
CA CYS A 98 9.98 -3.16 -2.89
C CYS A 98 9.34 -4.09 -3.95
N PRO A 99 8.01 -3.99 -4.17
CA PRO A 99 7.31 -4.78 -5.18
C PRO A 99 7.66 -4.32 -6.60
N LEU A 100 7.48 -5.24 -7.55
CA LEU A 100 7.61 -5.01 -8.98
C LEU A 100 6.24 -4.91 -9.64
N GLY A 101 6.14 -4.05 -10.65
CA GLY A 101 4.95 -3.87 -11.48
C GLY A 101 4.18 -2.57 -11.20
N GLY A 102 3.46 -2.12 -12.22
CA GLY A 102 2.52 -1.01 -12.13
C GLY A 102 1.17 -1.40 -11.52
N PHE A 103 0.31 -0.41 -11.36
CA PHE A 103 -1.03 -0.53 -10.80
C PHE A 103 -1.92 -1.39 -11.69
N GLY A 104 -2.62 -2.34 -11.08
CA GLY A 104 -3.65 -3.14 -11.76
C GLY A 104 -3.12 -4.15 -12.79
N GLY A 105 -1.80 -4.24 -13.00
CA GLY A 105 -1.15 -5.33 -13.74
C GLY A 105 -0.90 -6.60 -12.90
N GLY A 106 -1.12 -6.50 -11.58
CA GLY A 106 -0.66 -7.46 -10.59
C GLY A 106 0.78 -7.16 -10.19
N SER A 107 1.19 -7.58 -9.00
CA SER A 107 2.52 -7.30 -8.45
C SER A 107 3.30 -8.58 -8.11
N ILE A 108 4.63 -8.46 -8.17
CA ILE A 108 5.57 -9.49 -7.72
C ILE A 108 6.54 -8.85 -6.73
N THR A 109 6.49 -9.26 -5.47
CA THR A 109 7.42 -8.75 -4.45
C THR A 109 8.73 -9.51 -4.48
N ARG A 110 9.83 -8.79 -4.72
CA ARG A 110 11.19 -9.27 -4.46
C ARG A 110 11.62 -8.81 -3.07
N GLY A 111 11.90 -9.78 -2.21
CA GLY A 111 12.36 -9.57 -0.85
C GLY A 111 13.71 -8.86 -0.80
N TRP A 112 13.98 -8.20 0.33
CA TRP A 112 15.25 -7.46 0.53
C TRP A 112 16.49 -8.37 0.56
N ARG A 113 16.30 -9.70 0.63
CA ARG A 113 17.35 -10.72 0.51
C ARG A 113 17.50 -11.30 -0.91
N GLY A 114 16.68 -10.86 -1.85
CA GLY A 114 16.73 -11.25 -3.26
C GLY A 114 15.64 -12.22 -3.71
N ASP A 115 14.89 -12.83 -2.80
CA ASP A 115 13.89 -13.86 -3.08
C ASP A 115 12.58 -13.29 -3.66
N PHE A 116 11.99 -13.94 -4.67
CA PHE A 116 10.64 -13.60 -5.15
C PHE A 116 9.59 -14.28 -4.27
N CYS A 117 8.94 -13.53 -3.38
CA CYS A 117 8.34 -14.09 -2.15
C CYS A 117 6.87 -13.78 -1.89
N ARG A 118 6.27 -12.82 -2.62
CA ARG A 118 4.83 -12.55 -2.56
C ARG A 118 4.31 -12.23 -3.96
N TRP A 119 3.19 -12.84 -4.31
CA TRP A 119 2.64 -12.84 -5.67
C TRP A 119 1.19 -12.38 -5.63
N GLN A 120 0.88 -11.28 -6.31
CA GLN A 120 -0.47 -10.78 -6.52
C GLN A 120 -0.77 -10.73 -8.02
N LEU A 121 -0.70 -11.89 -8.68
CA LEU A 121 -1.07 -11.97 -10.09
C LEU A 121 -2.59 -12.07 -10.25
N ASN A 122 -3.26 -12.83 -9.39
CA ASN A 122 -4.72 -12.92 -9.40
C ASN A 122 -5.34 -11.71 -8.68
N PRO A 123 -6.44 -11.13 -9.20
CA PRO A 123 -7.11 -9.97 -8.61
C PRO A 123 -7.43 -10.16 -7.12
N GLY A 124 -6.85 -9.33 -6.25
CA GLY A 124 -7.08 -9.36 -4.79
C GLY A 124 -6.73 -10.67 -4.08
N LEU A 125 -5.97 -11.56 -4.72
CA LEU A 125 -5.54 -12.86 -4.18
C LEU A 125 -4.01 -12.92 -4.11
N TYR A 126 -3.50 -13.43 -2.99
CA TYR A 126 -2.07 -13.50 -2.74
C TYR A 126 -1.56 -14.92 -2.58
N HIS A 127 -0.34 -15.13 -3.05
CA HIS A 127 0.47 -16.28 -2.69
C HIS A 127 1.71 -15.82 -1.91
N TYR A 128 1.87 -16.30 -0.68
CA TYR A 128 2.97 -15.93 0.22
C TYR A 128 4.04 -17.04 0.26
N LYS A 129 4.77 -17.20 -0.84
CA LYS A 129 5.82 -18.23 -0.94
C LYS A 129 6.99 -17.75 -1.76
N SER A 130 8.19 -17.97 -1.23
CA SER A 130 9.44 -17.81 -1.97
C SER A 130 9.59 -18.92 -3.00
N VAL A 131 9.74 -18.56 -4.27
CA VAL A 131 10.00 -19.51 -5.36
C VAL A 131 11.51 -19.61 -5.54
N VAL A 132 12.09 -20.69 -5.04
CA VAL A 132 13.55 -20.86 -4.93
C VAL A 132 14.25 -20.76 -6.27
N ALA A 133 13.66 -21.28 -7.34
CA ALA A 133 14.24 -21.30 -8.68
C ALA A 133 14.35 -19.91 -9.33
N ASN A 134 13.72 -18.88 -8.75
CA ASN A 134 13.72 -17.53 -9.30
C ASN A 134 14.92 -16.76 -8.72
N GLN A 135 16.02 -16.69 -9.47
CA GLN A 135 17.31 -16.20 -8.95
C GLN A 135 18.11 -15.43 -9.98
N PHE A 136 19.04 -14.63 -9.47
CA PHE A 136 20.19 -14.13 -10.24
C PHE A 136 21.45 -14.88 -9.86
N ILE A 137 22.23 -15.26 -10.87
CA ILE A 137 23.49 -15.99 -10.74
C ILE A 137 24.57 -15.23 -11.49
N VAL A 138 25.72 -15.02 -10.87
CA VAL A 138 26.89 -14.41 -11.51
C VAL A 138 27.89 -15.50 -11.89
N CYS A 139 28.51 -15.34 -13.07
CA CYS A 139 29.70 -16.06 -13.49
C CYS A 139 30.77 -15.04 -13.94
N LEU A 140 31.97 -15.14 -13.38
CA LEU A 140 33.13 -14.33 -13.75
C LEU A 140 34.18 -15.20 -14.43
N ARG A 141 34.70 -14.71 -15.55
CA ARG A 141 35.76 -15.36 -16.31
C ARG A 141 36.92 -14.42 -16.55
N ARG A 142 38.13 -15.00 -16.52
CA ARG A 142 39.38 -14.32 -16.81
C ARG A 142 40.21 -15.23 -17.70
N LYS A 143 40.75 -14.68 -18.80
CA LYS A 143 41.61 -15.42 -19.74
C LYS A 143 40.95 -16.74 -20.22
N GLY A 144 39.64 -16.71 -20.47
CA GLY A 144 38.88 -17.88 -20.94
C GLY A 144 38.62 -18.97 -19.90
N GLN A 145 38.83 -18.70 -18.60
CA GLN A 145 38.52 -19.64 -17.51
C GLN A 145 37.55 -19.02 -16.51
N THR A 146 36.57 -19.81 -16.05
CA THR A 146 35.67 -19.41 -14.96
C THR A 146 36.40 -19.41 -13.63
N VAL A 147 36.46 -18.24 -13.00
CA VAL A 147 37.14 -18.03 -11.71
C VAL A 147 36.16 -17.95 -10.55
N TYR A 148 34.89 -17.63 -10.83
CA TYR A 148 33.86 -17.47 -9.80
C TYR A 148 32.46 -17.71 -10.39
N GLN A 149 31.64 -18.54 -9.74
CA GLN A 149 30.22 -18.67 -10.07
C GLN A 149 29.39 -18.86 -8.79
N GLN A 150 28.33 -18.07 -8.64
CA GLN A 150 27.62 -17.94 -7.36
C GLN A 150 26.16 -17.55 -7.56
N VAL A 151 25.25 -18.21 -6.83
CA VAL A 151 23.87 -17.74 -6.69
C VAL A 151 23.85 -16.55 -5.73
N LEU A 152 23.24 -15.45 -6.14
CA LEU A 152 23.17 -14.20 -5.38
C LEU A 152 22.06 -14.21 -4.31
N SER A 153 22.01 -15.29 -3.53
CA SER A 153 21.07 -15.51 -2.44
C SER A 153 21.79 -16.04 -1.19
N VAL A 154 21.31 -15.61 -0.03
CA VAL A 154 21.78 -16.08 1.30
C VAL A 154 21.19 -17.44 1.69
N GLU A 155 20.18 -17.91 0.96
CA GLU A 155 19.47 -19.16 1.24
C GLU A 155 20.29 -20.39 0.81
N ARG A 156 19.91 -21.55 1.35
CA ARG A 156 20.44 -22.88 0.98
C ARG A 156 19.29 -23.87 0.83
N PRO A 157 18.68 -23.95 -0.35
CA PRO A 157 17.50 -24.79 -0.58
C PRO A 157 17.84 -26.29 -0.68
N SER A 158 16.81 -27.13 -0.63
CA SER A 158 16.93 -28.59 -0.80
C SER A 158 16.91 -29.05 -2.26
N SER A 159 16.24 -28.31 -3.15
CA SER A 159 16.33 -28.49 -4.61
C SER A 159 17.44 -27.60 -5.17
N LEU A 160 17.84 -27.81 -6.43
CA LEU A 160 18.91 -27.05 -7.09
C LEU A 160 20.24 -27.10 -6.33
N HIS A 161 20.51 -28.22 -5.65
CA HIS A 161 21.71 -28.43 -4.83
C HIS A 161 23.00 -28.52 -5.65
N GLY A 162 22.90 -28.61 -6.98
CA GLY A 162 24.04 -28.51 -7.89
C GLY A 162 24.60 -27.10 -8.02
N TRP A 163 23.87 -26.09 -7.55
CA TRP A 163 24.30 -24.69 -7.60
C TRP A 163 25.09 -24.30 -6.35
N ASN A 164 25.95 -23.30 -6.48
CA ASN A 164 26.69 -22.74 -5.35
C ASN A 164 25.85 -21.67 -4.62
N TRP A 165 25.20 -22.07 -3.52
CA TRP A 165 24.28 -21.27 -2.71
C TRP A 165 24.93 -20.65 -1.46
N GLY A 166 24.18 -19.81 -0.73
CA GLY A 166 24.57 -19.29 0.56
C GLY A 166 25.63 -18.19 0.48
N PHE A 167 25.39 -17.20 -0.39
CA PHE A 167 26.18 -15.97 -0.44
C PHE A 167 26.25 -15.34 0.96
N CYS A 168 27.43 -14.88 1.36
CA CYS A 168 27.61 -14.28 2.68
C CYS A 168 26.97 -12.88 2.72
N GLY A 169 25.82 -12.77 3.39
CA GLY A 169 25.04 -11.53 3.46
C GLY A 169 25.76 -10.32 4.08
N HIS A 170 26.92 -10.49 4.72
CA HIS A 170 27.75 -9.36 5.18
C HIS A 170 28.43 -8.62 4.02
N TYR A 171 28.57 -9.25 2.86
CA TYR A 171 29.10 -8.60 1.66
C TYR A 171 28.00 -8.08 0.74
N ALA A 172 26.77 -7.94 1.25
CA ALA A 172 25.68 -7.37 0.47
C ALA A 172 24.73 -6.53 1.32
N PHE A 173 24.14 -5.51 0.70
CA PHE A 173 23.09 -4.73 1.31
C PHE A 173 22.01 -4.38 0.30
N TYR A 174 20.82 -4.16 0.84
CA TYR A 174 19.63 -3.74 0.13
C TYR A 174 19.33 -2.28 0.46
N HIS A 175 18.83 -1.56 -0.53
CA HIS A 175 18.40 -0.17 -0.40
C HIS A 175 17.06 -0.01 -1.14
N ALA A 176 16.05 0.59 -0.53
CA ALA A 176 14.77 0.83 -1.17
C ALA A 176 14.29 2.27 -1.06
N LEU A 177 13.84 2.76 -2.21
CA LEU A 177 13.18 4.05 -2.37
C LEU A 177 12.15 3.87 -3.50
N TYR A 178 10.99 3.33 -3.13
CA TYR A 178 9.92 2.95 -4.05
C TYR A 178 9.64 4.09 -5.06
N PRO A 179 9.50 3.78 -6.37
CA PRO A 179 9.34 2.45 -6.98
C PRO A 179 10.65 1.77 -7.43
N ARG A 180 11.77 2.14 -6.81
CA ARG A 180 13.09 1.58 -7.10
C ARG A 180 13.70 0.90 -5.88
N ALA A 181 14.54 -0.09 -6.13
CA ALA A 181 15.42 -0.62 -5.09
C ALA A 181 16.77 -1.04 -5.69
N TRP A 182 17.75 -1.22 -4.81
CA TRP A 182 19.11 -1.61 -5.16
C TRP A 182 19.54 -2.76 -4.26
N THR A 183 20.23 -3.73 -4.83
CA THR A 183 21.00 -4.71 -4.07
C THR A 183 22.45 -4.66 -4.52
N VAL A 184 23.34 -4.35 -3.59
CA VAL A 184 24.78 -4.28 -3.85
C VAL A 184 25.44 -5.55 -3.32
N TYR A 185 26.28 -6.19 -4.13
CA TYR A 185 27.06 -7.37 -3.79
C TYR A 185 28.54 -7.09 -4.02
N GLN A 186 29.35 -7.15 -2.96
CA GLN A 186 30.80 -7.16 -3.06
C GLN A 186 31.25 -8.62 -3.20
N LEU A 187 31.80 -9.00 -4.35
CA LEU A 187 32.17 -10.39 -4.61
C LEU A 187 33.50 -10.73 -3.91
N PRO A 188 33.52 -11.62 -2.91
CA PRO A 188 34.71 -11.83 -2.09
C PRO A 188 35.92 -12.32 -2.90
N GLY A 189 37.04 -11.60 -2.80
CA GLY A 189 38.29 -11.95 -3.47
C GLY A 189 38.30 -11.77 -4.99
N GLN A 190 37.27 -11.14 -5.58
CA GLN A 190 37.16 -10.96 -7.03
C GLN A 190 37.48 -9.54 -7.51
N ASP A 191 37.60 -8.56 -6.60
CA ASP A 191 37.70 -7.13 -6.93
C ASP A 191 36.58 -6.65 -7.87
N VAL A 192 35.39 -7.25 -7.74
CA VAL A 192 34.19 -6.92 -8.52
C VAL A 192 33.06 -6.57 -7.57
N VAL A 193 32.36 -5.47 -7.85
CA VAL A 193 31.13 -5.06 -7.17
C VAL A 193 29.99 -5.11 -8.18
N LEU A 194 28.88 -5.75 -7.79
CA LEU A 194 27.64 -5.78 -8.56
C LEU A 194 26.61 -4.89 -7.87
N THR A 195 25.93 -4.05 -8.63
CA THR A 195 24.74 -3.32 -8.16
C THR A 195 23.55 -3.68 -9.05
N CYS A 196 22.58 -4.40 -8.49
CA CYS A 196 21.30 -4.67 -9.13
C CYS A 196 20.34 -3.55 -8.79
N ARG A 197 20.03 -2.69 -9.76
CA ARG A 197 19.01 -1.66 -9.66
C ARG A 197 17.71 -2.18 -10.26
N GLN A 198 16.67 -2.32 -9.44
CA GLN A 198 15.33 -2.70 -9.88
C GLN A 198 14.45 -1.47 -10.07
N VAL A 199 13.68 -1.43 -11.16
CA VAL A 199 12.83 -0.28 -11.52
C VAL A 199 11.44 -0.76 -11.92
N SER A 200 10.40 -0.15 -11.33
CA SER A 200 9.00 -0.29 -11.77
C SER A 200 8.46 1.05 -12.28
N PRO A 201 7.58 1.05 -13.29
CA PRO A 201 7.14 2.26 -13.99
C PRO A 201 6.05 3.04 -13.24
N VAL A 202 6.20 3.30 -11.93
CA VAL A 202 5.17 3.98 -11.13
C VAL A 202 5.48 5.47 -11.04
N ILE A 203 4.75 6.27 -11.82
CA ILE A 203 5.06 7.67 -12.07
C ILE A 203 3.80 8.51 -11.82
N PRO A 204 3.83 9.50 -10.91
CA PRO A 204 2.71 10.41 -10.69
C PRO A 204 2.24 11.07 -11.98
N HIS A 205 0.93 11.21 -12.14
CA HIS A 205 0.25 11.77 -13.33
C HIS A 205 0.48 11.03 -14.66
N ASP A 206 1.19 9.90 -14.67
CA ASP A 206 1.27 9.01 -15.83
C ASP A 206 0.26 7.88 -15.69
N TYR A 207 -0.73 7.82 -16.61
CA TYR A 207 -1.82 6.85 -16.56
C TYR A 207 -1.69 5.71 -17.59
N GLN A 208 -0.54 5.62 -18.25
CA GLN A 208 -0.19 4.54 -19.16
C GLN A 208 0.91 3.68 -18.54
N ASP A 209 2.08 4.27 -18.28
CA ASP A 209 3.27 3.55 -17.83
C ASP A 209 3.06 3.00 -16.42
N THR A 210 2.37 3.75 -15.57
CA THR A 210 1.95 3.29 -14.24
C THR A 210 1.06 2.06 -14.26
N SER A 211 0.45 1.69 -15.40
CA SER A 211 -0.38 0.48 -15.50
C SER A 211 0.42 -0.79 -15.87
N LEU A 212 1.69 -0.67 -16.23
CA LEU A 212 2.41 -1.73 -16.94
C LEU A 212 2.89 -2.86 -16.01
N PRO A 213 2.63 -4.14 -16.36
CA PRO A 213 3.07 -5.30 -15.59
C PRO A 213 4.52 -5.69 -15.92
N VAL A 214 5.47 -4.79 -15.63
CA VAL A 214 6.89 -4.97 -15.96
C VAL A 214 7.80 -4.52 -14.82
N GLY A 215 9.03 -5.06 -14.81
CA GLY A 215 10.12 -4.64 -13.94
C GLY A 215 11.48 -4.85 -14.60
N VAL A 216 12.35 -3.84 -14.51
CA VAL A 216 13.72 -3.88 -15.04
C VAL A 216 14.71 -4.20 -13.95
N PHE A 217 15.75 -4.96 -14.27
CA PHE A 217 16.93 -5.19 -13.45
C PHE A 217 18.18 -4.74 -14.20
N VAL A 218 18.70 -3.56 -13.85
CA VAL A 218 19.96 -3.05 -14.40
C VAL A 218 21.10 -3.49 -13.49
N TRP A 219 22.03 -4.27 -14.03
CA TRP A 219 23.20 -4.77 -13.32
C TRP A 219 24.42 -3.94 -13.68
N GLU A 220 24.75 -3.00 -12.81
CA GLU A 220 26.02 -2.27 -12.88
C GLU A 220 27.14 -3.17 -12.35
N VAL A 221 28.17 -3.38 -13.16
CA VAL A 221 29.32 -4.21 -12.84
C VAL A 221 30.55 -3.31 -12.78
N GLU A 222 31.15 -3.19 -11.61
CA GLU A 222 32.37 -2.42 -11.38
C GLU A 222 33.55 -3.38 -11.22
N ASN A 223 34.52 -3.29 -12.12
CA ASN A 223 35.76 -4.08 -12.09
C ASN A 223 36.90 -3.22 -11.53
N ASN A 224 37.27 -3.48 -10.27
CA ASN A 224 38.36 -2.78 -9.59
C ASN A 224 39.71 -3.48 -9.77
N SER A 225 39.75 -4.60 -10.50
CA SER A 225 41.00 -5.31 -10.78
C SER A 225 41.78 -4.65 -11.93
N SER A 226 43.04 -5.06 -12.07
CA SER A 226 43.94 -4.59 -13.13
C SER A 226 43.83 -5.37 -14.45
N GLU A 227 42.87 -6.28 -14.58
CA GLU A 227 42.65 -7.06 -15.80
C GLU A 227 41.18 -7.03 -16.22
N ASP A 228 40.92 -7.24 -17.51
CA ASP A 228 39.55 -7.34 -18.02
C ASP A 228 38.87 -8.59 -17.44
N VAL A 229 37.58 -8.46 -17.14
CA VAL A 229 36.76 -9.56 -16.62
C VAL A 229 35.55 -9.75 -17.52
N GLU A 230 35.36 -10.99 -17.98
CA GLU A 230 34.12 -11.42 -18.64
C GLU A 230 33.09 -11.70 -17.54
N VAL A 231 31.93 -11.06 -17.63
CA VAL A 231 30.86 -11.16 -16.63
C VAL A 231 29.58 -11.61 -17.29
N SER A 232 28.98 -12.64 -16.72
CA SER A 232 27.68 -13.18 -17.12
C SER A 232 26.72 -13.11 -15.95
N ILE A 233 25.53 -12.56 -16.18
CA ILE A 233 24.42 -12.54 -15.23
C ILE A 233 23.29 -13.40 -15.81
N MET A 234 23.00 -14.51 -15.14
CA MET A 234 21.90 -15.40 -15.47
C MET A 234 20.70 -15.10 -14.57
N PHE A 235 19.53 -14.92 -15.19
CA PHE A 235 18.24 -14.81 -14.51
C PHE A 235 17.42 -16.07 -14.78
N THR A 236 17.10 -16.80 -13.73
CA THR A 236 16.27 -18.02 -13.79
C THR A 236 14.87 -17.72 -13.28
N PHE A 237 13.87 -18.37 -13.85
CA PHE A 237 12.47 -18.19 -13.43
C PHE A 237 11.64 -19.46 -13.66
N ARG A 238 10.80 -19.81 -12.69
CA ARG A 238 9.87 -20.93 -12.76
C ARG A 238 8.61 -20.54 -13.54
N ASN A 239 8.10 -21.47 -14.35
CA ASN A 239 6.76 -21.34 -14.91
C ASN A 239 5.73 -21.68 -13.82
N GLY A 240 5.26 -20.64 -13.12
CA GLY A 240 4.35 -20.75 -11.99
C GLY A 240 4.95 -20.27 -10.67
N ILE A 241 4.12 -20.26 -9.63
CA ILE A 241 4.42 -19.66 -8.32
C ILE A 241 4.45 -20.70 -7.18
N GLU A 242 4.53 -21.98 -7.52
CA GLU A 242 4.40 -23.13 -6.62
C GLU A 242 3.05 -23.23 -5.89
N SER A 243 1.99 -22.80 -6.58
CA SER A 243 0.61 -22.93 -6.12
C SER A 243 0.09 -24.37 -6.31
N LYS A 244 -1.16 -24.63 -5.90
CA LYS A 244 -1.83 -25.91 -6.18
C LYS A 244 -2.12 -26.08 -7.67
N ASP A 245 -2.39 -24.98 -8.38
CA ASP A 245 -2.79 -25.00 -9.79
C ASP A 245 -1.60 -25.35 -10.69
N ASP A 246 -0.37 -25.00 -10.28
CA ASP A 246 0.88 -25.37 -10.95
C ASP A 246 1.08 -26.88 -11.12
N ARG A 247 0.37 -27.70 -10.34
CA ARG A 247 0.45 -29.17 -10.42
C ARG A 247 -0.48 -29.74 -11.48
N GLY A 248 -1.30 -28.91 -12.12
CA GLY A 248 -2.27 -29.32 -13.15
C GLY A 248 -1.64 -29.88 -14.42
N GLY A 249 -0.39 -29.47 -14.73
CA GLY A 249 0.26 -29.78 -16.00
C GLY A 249 -0.23 -28.86 -17.14
N GLY A 250 0.39 -28.97 -18.32
CA GLY A 250 0.06 -28.18 -19.51
C GLY A 250 0.78 -26.83 -19.62
N HIS A 251 1.68 -26.52 -18.68
CA HIS A 251 2.52 -25.33 -18.73
C HIS A 251 3.69 -25.56 -19.69
N TRP A 252 4.14 -24.55 -20.41
CA TRP A 252 5.23 -24.71 -21.38
C TRP A 252 5.98 -23.39 -21.59
N ASN A 253 7.18 -23.46 -22.17
CA ASN A 253 8.04 -22.30 -22.38
C ASN A 253 8.46 -22.20 -23.85
N GLU A 254 8.78 -21.00 -24.33
CA GLU A 254 9.39 -20.80 -25.64
C GLU A 254 10.34 -19.60 -25.69
N PRO A 255 11.45 -19.68 -26.44
CA PRO A 255 12.30 -18.54 -26.66
C PRO A 255 11.63 -17.54 -27.61
N PHE A 256 11.94 -16.26 -27.45
CA PHE A 256 11.54 -15.21 -28.39
C PHE A 256 12.71 -14.27 -28.70
N SER A 257 12.61 -13.62 -29.86
CA SER A 257 13.49 -12.54 -30.28
C SER A 257 12.62 -11.48 -30.94
N LEU A 258 12.74 -10.23 -30.50
CA LEU A 258 12.04 -9.10 -31.09
C LEU A 258 13.06 -8.02 -31.46
N GLU A 259 13.20 -7.80 -32.77
CA GLU A 259 13.99 -6.71 -33.32
C GLU A 259 13.05 -5.61 -33.80
N LYS A 260 13.17 -4.43 -33.19
CA LYS A 260 12.36 -3.27 -33.52
C LYS A 260 13.15 -1.99 -33.26
N ASP A 261 13.09 -1.05 -34.19
CA ASP A 261 13.79 0.25 -34.14
C ASP A 261 15.32 0.12 -34.01
N GLY A 262 15.90 -0.88 -34.67
CA GLY A 262 17.35 -1.16 -34.61
C GLY A 262 17.83 -1.72 -33.28
N ARG A 263 16.90 -2.16 -32.43
CA ARG A 263 17.17 -2.68 -31.09
C ARG A 263 16.61 -4.10 -30.94
N CYS A 264 17.35 -4.98 -30.25
CA CYS A 264 17.01 -6.39 -30.13
C CYS A 264 16.78 -6.79 -28.67
N VAL A 265 15.66 -7.44 -28.41
CA VAL A 265 15.36 -8.10 -27.14
C VAL A 265 15.25 -9.59 -27.36
N ARG A 266 15.93 -10.37 -26.53
CA ARG A 266 15.81 -11.83 -26.49
C ARG A 266 15.33 -12.29 -25.13
N GLY A 267 14.62 -13.40 -25.08
CA GLY A 267 14.09 -13.92 -23.83
C GLY A 267 13.39 -15.26 -23.98
N VAL A 268 12.75 -15.68 -22.89
CA VAL A 268 11.91 -16.88 -22.84
C VAL A 268 10.55 -16.49 -22.26
N MET A 269 9.48 -16.85 -22.96
CA MET A 269 8.11 -16.78 -22.46
C MET A 269 7.75 -18.09 -21.76
N LEU A 270 7.13 -17.98 -20.58
CA LEU A 270 6.68 -19.05 -19.72
C LEU A 270 5.15 -18.97 -19.66
N HIS A 271 4.49 -19.87 -20.40
CA HIS A 271 3.04 -19.92 -20.55
C HIS A 271 2.42 -20.72 -19.43
N HIS A 272 1.74 -20.04 -18.52
CA HIS A 272 1.12 -20.62 -17.35
C HIS A 272 -0.40 -20.80 -17.55
N CYS A 273 -0.74 -21.97 -18.10
CA CYS A 273 -2.09 -22.35 -18.51
C CYS A 273 -3.04 -22.69 -17.34
N THR A 274 -3.35 -21.75 -16.43
CA THR A 274 -4.40 -22.01 -15.43
C THR A 274 -5.81 -22.01 -16.04
N PRO A 275 -6.80 -22.69 -15.43
CA PRO A 275 -8.15 -22.76 -16.00
C PRO A 275 -8.96 -21.45 -16.01
N VAL A 276 -8.64 -20.48 -15.14
CA VAL A 276 -9.47 -19.27 -14.95
C VAL A 276 -8.79 -18.03 -15.48
N ASN A 277 -7.56 -17.78 -15.01
CA ASN A 277 -6.76 -16.60 -15.35
C ASN A 277 -5.38 -17.08 -15.83
N PRO A 278 -5.30 -17.65 -17.05
CA PRO A 278 -4.00 -18.01 -17.63
C PRO A 278 -3.17 -16.75 -17.82
N TYR A 279 -1.85 -16.89 -17.72
CA TYR A 279 -0.93 -15.77 -17.92
C TYR A 279 0.38 -16.24 -18.53
N THR A 280 1.08 -15.32 -19.15
CA THR A 280 2.43 -15.53 -19.69
C THR A 280 3.40 -14.66 -18.92
N VAL A 281 4.55 -15.19 -18.53
CA VAL A 281 5.67 -14.40 -17.99
C VAL A 281 6.80 -14.42 -18.99
N ALA A 282 7.50 -13.32 -19.20
CA ALA A 282 8.74 -13.28 -19.94
C ALA A 282 9.90 -12.85 -19.04
N ILE A 283 10.96 -13.65 -19.05
CA ILE A 283 12.29 -13.19 -18.69
C ILE A 283 13.03 -12.79 -19.96
N SER A 284 13.68 -11.63 -19.95
CA SER A 284 14.31 -11.07 -21.13
C SER A 284 15.60 -10.32 -20.81
N ALA A 285 16.42 -10.09 -21.83
CA ALA A 285 17.62 -9.28 -21.73
C ALA A 285 17.81 -8.43 -22.98
N TRP A 286 18.44 -7.27 -22.79
CA TRP A 286 18.78 -6.35 -23.85
C TRP A 286 20.03 -6.82 -24.63
N GLU A 287 19.91 -6.97 -25.94
CA GLU A 287 21.05 -7.29 -26.80
C GLU A 287 21.52 -6.04 -27.55
N GLU A 288 22.78 -5.65 -27.30
CA GLU A 288 23.45 -4.53 -27.94
C GLU A 288 24.93 -4.84 -28.21
N ALA A 289 25.63 -3.92 -28.87
CA ALA A 289 27.03 -4.10 -29.24
C ALA A 289 27.92 -4.38 -28.00
N GLY A 290 28.54 -5.56 -27.96
CA GLY A 290 29.40 -5.98 -26.85
C GLY A 290 28.68 -6.71 -25.71
N THR A 291 27.37 -6.94 -25.84
CA THR A 291 26.57 -7.79 -24.96
C THR A 291 26.06 -9.00 -25.73
N THR A 292 26.23 -10.20 -25.18
CA THR A 292 25.71 -11.45 -25.76
C THR A 292 24.60 -12.00 -24.88
N VAL A 293 23.45 -12.33 -25.48
CA VAL A 293 22.30 -12.91 -24.78
C VAL A 293 22.10 -14.38 -25.18
N THR A 294 21.99 -15.25 -24.19
CA THR A 294 21.83 -16.71 -24.37
C THR A 294 20.77 -17.25 -23.42
N HIS A 295 20.13 -18.38 -23.73
CA HIS A 295 19.00 -18.90 -22.94
C HIS A 295 18.98 -20.42 -22.75
N VAL A 296 18.19 -20.87 -21.78
CA VAL A 296 17.69 -22.24 -21.66
C VAL A 296 16.16 -22.17 -21.61
N THR A 297 15.51 -22.80 -22.59
CA THR A 297 14.04 -22.78 -22.71
C THR A 297 13.35 -23.49 -21.55
N ALA A 298 13.90 -24.62 -21.11
CA ALA A 298 13.29 -25.47 -20.10
C ALA A 298 14.36 -26.26 -19.31
N PHE A 299 14.25 -26.27 -17.99
CA PHE A 299 14.95 -27.20 -17.08
C PHE A 299 14.04 -27.58 -15.90
N ASP A 300 14.41 -28.61 -15.14
CA ASP A 300 13.64 -29.08 -13.99
C ASP A 300 14.04 -28.34 -12.70
N PRO A 301 13.20 -27.42 -12.16
CA PRO A 301 13.51 -26.70 -10.93
C PRO A 301 13.38 -27.56 -9.66
N ALA A 302 12.83 -28.77 -9.73
CA ALA A 302 12.77 -29.70 -8.61
C ALA A 302 14.02 -30.59 -8.52
N GLY A 303 14.79 -30.69 -9.61
CA GLY A 303 16.01 -31.48 -9.70
C GLY A 303 17.25 -30.84 -9.08
N SER A 304 18.44 -31.29 -9.48
CA SER A 304 19.72 -30.76 -9.02
C SER A 304 20.11 -29.45 -9.70
N GLY A 305 19.59 -29.18 -10.90
CA GLY A 305 19.93 -28.00 -11.72
C GLY A 305 21.36 -28.00 -12.25
N GLN A 306 22.08 -29.12 -12.16
CA GLN A 306 23.50 -29.22 -12.56
C GLN A 306 23.71 -28.96 -14.05
N GLU A 307 22.74 -29.31 -14.87
CA GLU A 307 22.78 -29.12 -16.32
C GLU A 307 22.92 -27.64 -16.69
N VAL A 308 22.06 -26.77 -16.14
CA VAL A 308 22.12 -25.32 -16.38
C VAL A 308 23.35 -24.70 -15.71
N TRP A 309 23.72 -25.20 -14.52
CA TRP A 309 24.88 -24.71 -13.79
C TRP A 309 26.20 -24.97 -14.51
N HIS A 310 26.39 -26.19 -15.02
CA HIS A 310 27.62 -26.59 -15.73
C HIS A 310 27.70 -25.97 -17.13
N ASP A 311 26.58 -25.77 -17.81
CA ASP A 311 26.52 -25.05 -19.09
C ASP A 311 27.12 -23.64 -18.91
N LEU A 312 26.59 -22.86 -17.96
CA LEU A 312 27.12 -21.54 -17.63
C LEU A 312 28.59 -21.58 -17.15
N LEU A 313 28.96 -22.60 -16.38
CA LEU A 313 30.31 -22.73 -15.82
C LEU A 313 31.36 -22.97 -16.91
N ALA A 314 30.99 -23.64 -18.01
CA ALA A 314 31.92 -24.05 -19.05
C ALA A 314 32.52 -22.84 -19.79
N ASP A 315 31.68 -21.95 -20.27
CA ASP A 315 32.08 -20.83 -21.14
C ASP A 315 31.43 -19.48 -20.79
N GLY A 316 30.64 -19.40 -19.71
CA GLY A 316 29.92 -18.21 -19.31
C GLY A 316 28.64 -17.96 -20.12
N LYS A 317 28.19 -18.92 -20.92
CA LYS A 317 27.03 -18.81 -21.81
C LYS A 317 26.07 -19.98 -21.60
N LEU A 318 24.88 -19.86 -22.19
CA LEU A 318 23.89 -20.94 -22.25
C LEU A 318 23.72 -21.45 -23.68
N ALA A 319 23.41 -22.74 -23.83
CA ALA A 319 23.35 -23.42 -25.13
C ALA A 319 22.37 -22.80 -26.16
N SER A 320 21.33 -22.10 -25.71
CA SER A 320 20.40 -21.34 -26.57
C SER A 320 19.73 -22.16 -27.68
N LEU A 321 19.38 -23.41 -27.40
CA LEU A 321 18.73 -24.29 -28.36
C LEU A 321 17.40 -23.68 -28.86
N PRO A 322 17.13 -23.71 -30.18
CA PRO A 322 15.87 -23.22 -30.73
C PRO A 322 14.74 -24.21 -30.43
N GLY A 323 13.51 -23.69 -30.34
CA GLY A 323 12.30 -24.51 -30.24
C GLY A 323 11.53 -24.31 -28.93
N LYS A 324 10.23 -24.63 -29.00
CA LYS A 324 9.32 -24.58 -27.86
C LYS A 324 9.55 -25.80 -26.96
N GLY A 325 9.49 -25.59 -25.65
CA GLY A 325 9.45 -26.68 -24.68
C GLY A 325 8.16 -27.49 -24.81
N ARG A 326 8.21 -28.77 -24.42
CA ARG A 326 6.99 -29.57 -24.34
C ARG A 326 6.11 -29.09 -23.16
N PRO A 327 4.78 -29.22 -23.26
CA PRO A 327 3.92 -29.06 -22.10
C PRO A 327 4.29 -30.00 -20.95
N THR A 328 4.24 -29.48 -19.72
CA THR A 328 4.49 -30.25 -18.51
C THR A 328 3.41 -31.30 -18.29
N GLU A 329 3.80 -32.46 -17.78
CA GLU A 329 2.86 -33.45 -17.26
C GLU A 329 2.32 -33.02 -15.88
N LYS A 330 1.31 -33.73 -15.40
CA LYS A 330 0.73 -33.47 -14.08
C LYS A 330 1.79 -33.65 -12.99
N GLY A 331 1.99 -32.62 -12.18
CA GLY A 331 2.99 -32.60 -11.10
C GLY A 331 4.41 -32.29 -11.56
N GLU A 332 4.67 -32.22 -12.87
CA GLU A 332 5.95 -31.81 -13.42
C GLU A 332 6.11 -30.29 -13.33
N ALA A 333 7.30 -29.85 -12.96
CA ALA A 333 7.68 -28.45 -12.90
C ALA A 333 8.61 -28.09 -14.06
N CYS A 334 8.57 -26.84 -14.50
CA CYS A 334 9.50 -26.34 -15.51
C CYS A 334 9.95 -24.92 -15.14
N ALA A 335 11.19 -24.60 -15.46
CA ALA A 335 11.78 -23.27 -15.33
C ALA A 335 12.59 -22.93 -16.58
N ALA A 336 12.86 -21.65 -16.79
CA ALA A 336 13.67 -21.12 -17.89
C ALA A 336 14.82 -20.27 -17.35
N ALA A 337 15.83 -20.04 -18.18
CA ALA A 337 16.94 -19.15 -17.88
C ALA A 337 17.26 -18.25 -19.07
N ILE A 338 17.63 -17.00 -18.79
CA ILE A 338 18.22 -16.06 -19.75
C ILE A 338 19.54 -15.56 -19.15
N CYS A 339 20.58 -15.39 -19.95
CA CYS A 339 21.88 -14.94 -19.52
C CYS A 339 22.38 -13.82 -20.43
N ALA A 340 22.73 -12.68 -19.83
CA ALA A 340 23.39 -11.57 -20.50
C ALA A 340 24.87 -11.55 -20.09
N SER A 341 25.77 -11.36 -21.06
CA SER A 341 27.21 -11.41 -20.83
C SER A 341 27.95 -10.30 -21.56
N CYS A 342 28.99 -9.74 -20.93
CA CYS A 342 29.86 -8.74 -21.53
C CYS A 342 31.28 -8.79 -20.93
N THR A 343 32.24 -8.16 -21.61
CA THR A 343 33.59 -7.92 -21.06
C THR A 343 33.65 -6.53 -20.42
N VAL A 344 34.02 -6.49 -19.14
CA VAL A 344 34.22 -5.28 -18.34
C VAL A 344 35.72 -4.96 -18.27
N PRO A 345 36.17 -3.78 -18.76
CA PRO A 345 37.58 -3.42 -18.76
C PRO A 345 38.20 -3.37 -17.36
N ALA A 346 39.51 -3.56 -17.27
CA ALA A 346 40.30 -3.28 -16.07
C ALA A 346 40.02 -1.86 -15.53
N CYS A 347 39.82 -1.73 -14.22
CA CYS A 347 39.45 -0.46 -13.57
C CYS A 347 38.24 0.24 -14.22
N GLY A 348 37.33 -0.53 -14.82
CA GLY A 348 36.20 -0.04 -15.61
C GLY A 348 34.84 -0.49 -15.07
N HIS A 349 33.78 -0.14 -15.80
CA HIS A 349 32.43 -0.58 -15.49
C HIS A 349 31.59 -0.78 -16.76
N LYS A 350 30.55 -1.61 -16.67
CA LYS A 350 29.49 -1.76 -17.69
C LYS A 350 28.17 -2.15 -17.03
N ALA A 351 27.08 -1.95 -17.76
CA ALA A 351 25.74 -2.37 -17.36
C ALA A 351 25.26 -3.57 -18.20
N LEU A 352 24.53 -4.48 -17.55
CA LEU A 352 23.75 -5.53 -18.21
C LEU A 352 22.27 -5.35 -17.84
N GLU A 353 21.38 -5.30 -18.83
CA GLU A 353 19.97 -5.02 -18.62
C GLU A 353 19.14 -6.31 -18.78
N LEU A 354 18.48 -6.73 -17.70
CA LEU A 354 17.54 -7.87 -17.68
C LEU A 354 16.14 -7.38 -17.29
N GLY A 355 15.13 -8.17 -17.61
CA GLY A 355 13.73 -7.75 -17.54
C GLY A 355 12.78 -8.87 -17.15
N LEU A 356 11.68 -8.47 -16.52
CA LEU A 356 10.54 -9.32 -16.21
C LEU A 356 9.27 -8.63 -16.68
N ALA A 357 8.48 -9.30 -17.52
CA ALA A 357 7.15 -8.85 -17.94
C ALA A 357 6.15 -9.97 -17.69
N TRP A 358 4.89 -9.64 -17.36
CA TRP A 358 3.82 -10.64 -17.27
C TRP A 358 2.53 -10.15 -17.91
N ASP A 359 1.90 -11.01 -18.70
CA ASP A 359 0.69 -10.71 -19.45
C ASP A 359 -0.46 -11.59 -18.96
N MET A 360 -1.40 -10.98 -18.25
CA MET A 360 -2.68 -11.56 -17.80
C MET A 360 -3.82 -10.60 -18.22
N PRO A 361 -4.12 -10.49 -19.53
CA PRO A 361 -4.89 -9.37 -20.05
C PRO A 361 -6.37 -9.45 -19.70
N CYS A 362 -6.91 -10.67 -19.70
CA CYS A 362 -8.28 -10.98 -19.32
C CYS A 362 -8.28 -11.67 -17.95
N ILE A 363 -9.09 -11.15 -17.03
CA ILE A 363 -9.24 -11.70 -15.68
C ILE A 363 -10.71 -11.98 -15.38
N ARG A 364 -10.93 -12.92 -14.46
CA ARG A 364 -12.19 -13.11 -13.76
C ARG A 364 -11.95 -13.05 -12.26
N PHE A 365 -12.88 -12.41 -11.53
CA PHE A 365 -12.96 -12.50 -10.08
C PHE A 365 -13.50 -13.87 -9.63
N GLY A 366 -13.56 -14.12 -8.33
CA GLY A 366 -13.94 -15.44 -7.80
C GLY A 366 -15.37 -15.88 -8.12
N SER A 367 -16.29 -14.96 -8.44
CA SER A 367 -17.63 -15.30 -8.97
C SER A 367 -17.57 -16.01 -10.31
N ARG A 368 -16.56 -15.67 -11.13
CA ARG A 368 -16.38 -16.04 -12.53
C ARG A 368 -17.55 -15.65 -13.44
N GLU A 369 -18.37 -14.69 -13.02
CA GLU A 369 -19.55 -14.26 -13.78
C GLU A 369 -19.18 -13.46 -15.02
N ARG A 370 -18.05 -12.73 -14.98
CA ARG A 370 -17.65 -11.79 -16.03
C ARG A 370 -16.16 -11.78 -16.29
N GLU A 371 -15.83 -11.44 -17.53
CA GLU A 371 -14.47 -11.11 -17.96
C GLU A 371 -14.24 -9.62 -17.80
N HIS A 372 -13.06 -9.26 -17.29
CA HIS A 372 -12.58 -7.90 -17.23
C HIS A 372 -11.23 -7.80 -17.89
N TYR A 373 -10.93 -6.63 -18.47
CA TYR A 373 -9.66 -6.38 -19.12
C TYR A 373 -8.83 -5.40 -18.28
N ARG A 374 -7.57 -5.75 -18.04
CA ARG A 374 -6.65 -4.86 -17.31
C ARG A 374 -6.31 -3.63 -18.15
N ARG A 375 -6.04 -2.51 -17.48
CA ARG A 375 -5.78 -1.21 -18.09
C ARG A 375 -4.70 -1.25 -19.18
N TYR A 376 -3.58 -1.92 -18.92
CA TYR A 376 -2.45 -1.95 -19.87
C TYR A 376 -2.81 -2.54 -21.23
N THR A 377 -3.90 -3.34 -21.31
CA THR A 377 -4.34 -3.97 -22.55
C THR A 377 -4.80 -2.97 -23.61
N ARG A 378 -5.11 -1.72 -23.23
CA ARG A 378 -5.35 -0.63 -24.19
C ARG A 378 -4.14 -0.32 -25.07
N PHE A 379 -2.94 -0.52 -24.54
CA PHE A 379 -1.69 -0.14 -25.17
C PHE A 379 -0.98 -1.34 -25.81
N PHE A 380 -1.17 -2.54 -25.26
CA PHE A 380 -0.46 -3.76 -25.69
C PHE A 380 -1.37 -4.87 -26.22
N GLY A 381 -2.69 -4.67 -26.25
CA GLY A 381 -3.66 -5.66 -26.74
C GLY A 381 -4.15 -6.63 -25.66
N ARG A 382 -5.09 -7.50 -26.07
CA ARG A 382 -5.83 -8.42 -25.18
C ARG A 382 -5.54 -9.91 -25.47
N GLY A 383 -4.53 -10.20 -26.31
CA GLY A 383 -4.28 -11.52 -26.90
C GLY A 383 -3.57 -12.54 -26.00
N GLY A 384 -2.93 -12.10 -24.90
CA GLY A 384 -2.09 -12.97 -24.05
C GLY A 384 -0.68 -13.19 -24.60
N ASP A 385 -0.29 -12.42 -25.61
CA ASP A 385 0.97 -12.46 -26.35
C ASP A 385 1.78 -11.15 -26.26
N ALA A 386 1.45 -10.27 -25.30
CA ALA A 386 2.06 -8.94 -25.18
C ALA A 386 3.50 -8.96 -24.64
N CYS A 387 3.96 -10.06 -24.03
CA CYS A 387 5.24 -10.15 -23.31
C CYS A 387 6.47 -9.69 -24.13
N PRO A 388 6.65 -10.04 -25.42
CA PRO A 388 7.75 -9.53 -26.23
C PRO A 388 7.68 -8.00 -26.44
N ALA A 389 6.48 -7.48 -26.73
CA ALA A 389 6.26 -6.05 -26.92
C ALA A 389 6.46 -5.25 -25.63
N LEU A 390 5.96 -5.77 -24.49
CA LEU A 390 6.20 -5.22 -23.15
C LEU A 390 7.69 -5.20 -22.81
N SER A 391 8.42 -6.29 -23.11
CA SER A 391 9.87 -6.37 -22.87
C SER A 391 10.63 -5.33 -23.69
N HIS A 392 10.31 -5.17 -24.98
CA HIS A 392 10.91 -4.13 -25.82
C HIS A 392 10.59 -2.73 -25.33
N TYR A 393 9.33 -2.46 -24.99
CA TYR A 393 8.90 -1.16 -24.47
C TYR A 393 9.65 -0.80 -23.18
N MET A 394 9.72 -1.75 -22.24
CA MET A 394 10.40 -1.59 -20.97
C MET A 394 11.88 -1.20 -21.15
N PHE A 395 12.67 -1.93 -21.95
CA PHE A 395 14.09 -1.59 -22.15
C PHE A 395 14.30 -0.27 -22.91
N THR A 396 13.32 0.13 -23.72
CA THR A 396 13.42 1.39 -24.48
C THR A 396 13.02 2.63 -23.68
N HIS A 397 12.25 2.48 -22.59
CA HIS A 397 11.67 3.60 -21.83
C HIS A 397 12.13 3.70 -20.37
N TYR A 398 12.73 2.66 -19.77
CA TYR A 398 13.02 2.70 -18.33
C TYR A 398 13.93 3.84 -17.88
N LYS A 399 14.85 4.28 -18.74
CA LYS A 399 15.72 5.45 -18.45
C LYS A 399 14.89 6.72 -18.30
N GLU A 400 13.89 6.92 -19.17
CA GLU A 400 12.94 8.03 -19.07
C GLU A 400 12.08 7.89 -17.81
N TRP A 401 11.64 6.67 -17.47
CA TRP A 401 10.91 6.43 -16.22
C TRP A 401 11.71 6.88 -15.01
N GLU A 402 13.00 6.55 -14.98
CA GLU A 402 13.87 6.96 -13.88
C GLU A 402 14.08 8.46 -13.81
N GLU A 403 14.28 9.13 -14.94
CA GLU A 403 14.37 10.60 -14.98
C GLU A 403 13.11 11.24 -14.41
N LYS A 404 11.93 10.75 -14.81
CA LYS A 404 10.64 11.19 -14.25
C LYS A 404 10.55 10.88 -12.76
N ILE A 405 10.90 9.65 -12.34
CA ILE A 405 10.86 9.22 -10.94
C ILE A 405 11.74 10.11 -10.06
N GLU A 406 12.96 10.37 -10.50
CA GLU A 406 13.89 11.24 -9.79
C GLU A 406 13.40 12.67 -9.75
N ALA A 407 12.86 13.19 -10.85
CA ALA A 407 12.35 14.55 -10.93
C ALA A 407 11.27 14.83 -9.88
N TRP A 408 10.30 13.93 -9.70
CA TRP A 408 9.22 14.16 -8.72
C TRP A 408 9.65 13.90 -7.28
N GLN A 409 10.62 13.00 -7.05
CA GLN A 409 11.14 12.73 -5.70
C GLN A 409 12.09 13.84 -5.21
N ARG A 410 12.84 14.46 -6.13
CA ARG A 410 13.93 15.41 -5.84
C ARG A 410 13.56 16.54 -4.88
N PRO A 411 12.42 17.24 -5.01
CA PRO A 411 12.10 18.36 -4.11
C PRO A 411 12.03 17.95 -2.63
N VAL A 412 11.54 16.73 -2.35
CA VAL A 412 11.50 16.20 -0.98
C VAL A 412 12.88 15.68 -0.56
N LEU A 413 13.57 14.96 -1.45
CA LEU A 413 14.86 14.34 -1.15
C LEU A 413 15.98 15.35 -0.89
N GLU A 414 16.01 16.44 -1.65
CA GLU A 414 17.04 17.49 -1.54
C GLU A 414 16.74 18.50 -0.42
N ASN A 415 15.50 18.51 0.11
CA ASN A 415 15.17 19.39 1.22
C ASN A 415 15.90 18.97 2.51
N SER A 416 16.85 19.79 2.96
CA SER A 416 17.66 19.54 4.16
C SER A 416 16.88 19.66 5.47
N ASN A 417 15.71 20.31 5.46
CA ASN A 417 14.87 20.49 6.63
C ASN A 417 14.03 19.23 6.94
N LEU A 418 13.90 18.32 5.97
CA LEU A 418 13.16 17.08 6.14
C LEU A 418 14.07 15.95 6.65
N PRO A 419 13.66 15.21 7.69
CA PRO A 419 14.51 14.17 8.27
C PRO A 419 14.61 12.95 7.33
N PRO A 420 15.73 12.20 7.36
CA PRO A 420 15.96 11.05 6.46
C PRO A 420 14.89 9.96 6.58
N TRP A 421 14.41 9.69 7.80
CA TRP A 421 13.37 8.68 8.05
C TRP A 421 12.07 9.03 7.32
N TYR A 422 11.70 10.32 7.29
CA TYR A 422 10.47 10.79 6.64
C TYR A 422 10.56 10.62 5.14
N LYS A 423 11.71 11.00 4.54
CA LYS A 423 11.99 10.77 3.12
C LYS A 423 11.84 9.30 2.74
N SER A 424 12.36 8.39 3.57
CA SER A 424 12.18 6.95 3.37
C SER A 424 10.72 6.54 3.48
N ALA A 425 10.03 6.92 4.55
CA ALA A 425 8.66 6.51 4.82
C ALA A 425 7.69 6.99 3.73
N LEU A 426 7.76 8.28 3.37
CA LEU A 426 6.86 8.92 2.42
C LEU A 426 6.80 8.17 1.08
N PHE A 427 7.97 7.81 0.53
CA PHE A 427 8.05 7.10 -0.74
C PHE A 427 7.82 5.60 -0.58
N ASN A 428 8.39 4.95 0.44
CA ASN A 428 8.27 3.49 0.55
C ASN A 428 6.87 3.02 0.94
N GLU A 429 6.05 3.80 1.66
CA GLU A 429 4.65 3.44 1.95
C GLU A 429 3.77 3.41 0.67
N LEU A 430 4.15 4.10 -0.41
CA LEU A 430 3.45 4.05 -1.70
C LEU A 430 3.45 2.67 -2.36
N TYR A 431 4.28 1.74 -1.88
CA TYR A 431 4.29 0.35 -2.36
C TYR A 431 2.89 -0.26 -2.38
N PHE A 432 2.04 0.12 -1.43
CA PHE A 432 0.71 -0.42 -1.26
C PHE A 432 -0.24 -0.07 -2.41
N LEU A 433 0.01 1.01 -3.17
CA LEU A 433 -0.83 1.32 -4.34
C LEU A 433 -0.63 0.31 -5.49
N ALA A 434 0.53 -0.34 -5.58
CA ALA A 434 0.74 -1.44 -6.52
C ALA A 434 0.45 -2.81 -5.87
N ASP A 435 0.92 -3.03 -4.65
CA ASP A 435 0.92 -4.33 -3.97
C ASP A 435 -0.24 -4.50 -2.96
N GLY A 436 -1.23 -3.61 -3.01
CA GLY A 436 -2.46 -3.63 -2.20
C GLY A 436 -3.60 -4.38 -2.87
N GLY A 437 -3.31 -5.34 -3.75
CA GLY A 437 -4.34 -6.14 -4.43
C GLY A 437 -5.00 -5.37 -5.56
N THR A 438 -4.33 -4.33 -6.03
CA THR A 438 -4.88 -3.32 -6.93
C THR A 438 -5.38 -3.92 -8.23
N VAL A 439 -6.57 -3.49 -8.63
CA VAL A 439 -7.17 -3.76 -9.93
C VAL A 439 -7.42 -2.44 -10.63
N TRP A 440 -7.05 -2.39 -11.90
CA TRP A 440 -7.29 -1.24 -12.76
C TRP A 440 -7.81 -1.74 -14.10
N LEU A 441 -9.10 -1.56 -14.32
CA LEU A 441 -9.85 -2.28 -15.33
C LEU A 441 -10.54 -1.33 -16.31
N ASP A 442 -10.69 -1.80 -17.54
CA ASP A 442 -11.57 -1.16 -18.51
C ASP A 442 -13.03 -1.29 -18.11
N VAL A 443 -13.83 -0.29 -18.48
CA VAL A 443 -15.28 -0.35 -18.33
C VAL A 443 -15.83 -1.39 -19.32
N PRO A 444 -16.53 -2.43 -18.85
CA PRO A 444 -17.16 -3.40 -19.73
C PRO A 444 -18.21 -2.74 -20.63
N PRO A 445 -18.33 -3.11 -21.93
CA PRO A 445 -19.32 -2.52 -22.84
C PRO A 445 -20.76 -2.57 -22.31
N GLU A 446 -21.11 -3.63 -21.58
CA GLU A 446 -22.44 -3.82 -21.00
C GLU A 446 -22.77 -2.85 -19.86
N ASP A 447 -21.76 -2.26 -19.21
CA ASP A 447 -21.95 -1.30 -18.12
C ASP A 447 -22.10 0.15 -18.64
N VAL A 448 -21.72 0.41 -19.91
CA VAL A 448 -21.75 1.76 -20.51
C VAL A 448 -23.15 2.36 -20.50
N THR A 449 -24.16 1.59 -20.88
CA THR A 449 -25.56 2.08 -20.90
C THR A 449 -26.08 2.38 -19.49
N SER A 450 -25.80 1.50 -18.51
CA SER A 450 -26.21 1.73 -17.12
C SER A 450 -25.51 2.95 -16.51
N LEU A 451 -24.21 3.11 -16.74
CA LEU A 451 -23.44 4.24 -16.22
C LEU A 451 -23.85 5.56 -16.88
N GLY A 452 -24.11 5.55 -18.20
CA GLY A 452 -24.57 6.72 -18.94
C GLY A 452 -25.99 7.17 -18.59
N SER A 453 -26.76 6.34 -17.88
CA SER A 453 -28.11 6.68 -17.41
C SER A 453 -28.17 7.11 -15.94
N CYS A 454 -27.03 7.13 -15.23
CA CYS A 454 -26.93 7.66 -13.87
C CYS A 454 -27.19 9.17 -13.89
N GLN A 455 -28.43 9.56 -13.58
CA GLN A 455 -28.86 10.96 -13.56
C GLN A 455 -28.03 11.78 -12.58
N GLY A 456 -27.59 12.96 -13.02
CA GLY A 456 -26.87 13.92 -12.17
C GLY A 456 -25.34 13.77 -12.12
N LEU A 457 -24.77 12.71 -12.70
CA LEU A 457 -23.31 12.48 -12.72
C LEU A 457 -22.77 12.56 -14.16
N SER A 458 -22.63 13.78 -14.69
CA SER A 458 -22.34 14.01 -16.10
C SER A 458 -20.96 13.49 -16.53
N GLN A 459 -19.96 13.50 -15.65
CA GLN A 459 -18.59 13.04 -15.95
C GLN A 459 -18.31 11.59 -15.52
N LEU A 460 -19.26 10.89 -14.89
CA LEU A 460 -19.07 9.49 -14.46
C LEU A 460 -18.58 8.60 -15.61
N LEU A 461 -19.35 8.52 -16.70
CA LEU A 461 -19.00 7.66 -17.83
C LEU A 461 -17.74 8.16 -18.58
N PRO A 462 -17.60 9.46 -18.92
CA PRO A 462 -16.37 9.97 -19.54
C PRO A 462 -15.10 9.65 -18.74
N VAL A 463 -15.10 9.91 -17.44
CA VAL A 463 -13.94 9.64 -16.56
C VAL A 463 -13.63 8.16 -16.50
N LEU A 464 -14.64 7.30 -16.30
CA LEU A 464 -14.43 5.85 -16.27
C LEU A 464 -13.98 5.31 -17.63
N GLN A 465 -14.47 5.84 -18.74
CA GLN A 465 -14.01 5.45 -20.07
C GLN A 465 -12.57 5.88 -20.31
N GLU A 466 -12.19 7.09 -19.93
CA GLU A 466 -10.84 7.61 -20.14
C GLU A 466 -9.83 6.94 -19.22
N TYR A 467 -10.11 6.88 -17.92
CA TYR A 467 -9.18 6.44 -16.88
C TYR A 467 -9.41 5.02 -16.40
N GLY A 468 -10.56 4.38 -16.65
CA GLY A 468 -10.87 3.02 -16.16
C GLY A 468 -11.36 3.00 -14.71
N ARG A 469 -11.89 1.85 -14.27
CA ARG A 469 -12.29 1.59 -12.89
C ARG A 469 -11.06 1.24 -12.05
N PHE A 470 -10.94 1.82 -10.87
CA PHE A 470 -9.78 1.61 -9.98
C PHE A 470 -10.23 1.13 -8.60
N ALA A 471 -9.59 0.06 -8.11
CA ALA A 471 -9.80 -0.38 -6.75
C ALA A 471 -8.57 -1.07 -6.15
N TYR A 472 -8.40 -0.96 -4.85
CA TYR A 472 -7.34 -1.60 -4.08
C TYR A 472 -7.89 -2.03 -2.72
N LEU A 473 -7.29 -3.07 -2.13
CA LEU A 473 -7.80 -3.68 -0.91
C LEU A 473 -7.54 -2.78 0.30
N GLU A 474 -8.38 -2.94 1.30
CA GLU A 474 -8.15 -2.43 2.65
C GLU A 474 -6.83 -2.96 3.24
N GLY A 475 -6.60 -4.26 3.08
CA GLY A 475 -5.34 -4.90 3.42
C GLY A 475 -5.21 -6.31 2.85
N GLN A 476 -4.06 -6.92 3.06
CA GLN A 476 -3.79 -8.30 2.62
C GLN A 476 -4.58 -9.37 3.41
N GLU A 477 -5.01 -9.04 4.63
CA GLU A 477 -5.86 -9.88 5.47
C GLU A 477 -7.35 -9.49 5.40
N TYR A 478 -7.62 -8.21 5.07
CA TYR A 478 -8.96 -7.62 5.02
C TYR A 478 -9.32 -7.37 3.56
N ARG A 479 -9.95 -8.36 2.94
CA ARG A 479 -10.11 -8.50 1.49
C ARG A 479 -11.35 -7.77 0.99
N MET A 480 -11.39 -6.47 1.22
CA MET A 480 -12.47 -5.59 0.78
C MET A 480 -11.86 -4.47 -0.07
N TYR A 481 -12.44 -4.20 -1.24
CA TYR A 481 -11.96 -3.16 -2.14
C TYR A 481 -12.46 -1.78 -1.72
N ASN A 482 -11.56 -0.80 -1.70
CA ASN A 482 -11.86 0.60 -1.43
C ASN A 482 -12.70 0.78 -0.16
N THR A 483 -12.31 0.10 0.94
CA THR A 483 -12.98 0.30 2.22
C THR A 483 -12.94 1.78 2.59
N TYR A 484 -14.10 2.41 2.57
CA TYR A 484 -14.21 3.84 2.33
C TYR A 484 -13.88 4.68 3.57
N ASP A 485 -14.20 4.16 4.75
CA ASP A 485 -13.81 4.76 6.02
C ASP A 485 -12.29 4.73 6.26
N VAL A 486 -11.58 3.77 5.64
CA VAL A 486 -10.11 3.66 5.66
C VAL A 486 -9.49 4.47 4.52
N HIS A 487 -10.12 4.46 3.35
CA HIS A 487 -9.74 5.27 2.19
C HIS A 487 -9.68 6.76 2.53
N PHE A 488 -10.55 7.25 3.42
CA PHE A 488 -10.47 8.60 4.01
C PHE A 488 -9.06 9.02 4.46
N TYR A 489 -8.29 8.10 5.03
CA TYR A 489 -6.91 8.35 5.45
C TYR A 489 -5.93 8.13 4.30
N ALA A 490 -6.14 7.08 3.50
CA ALA A 490 -5.21 6.67 2.46
C ALA A 490 -5.22 7.54 1.19
N SER A 491 -6.37 8.15 0.87
CA SER A 491 -6.64 8.77 -0.43
C SER A 491 -5.81 10.01 -0.74
N PHE A 492 -5.14 10.60 0.25
CA PHE A 492 -4.18 11.69 0.02
C PHE A 492 -3.10 11.31 -1.01
N ALA A 493 -2.61 10.06 -0.98
CA ALA A 493 -1.62 9.59 -1.94
C ALA A 493 -2.16 9.59 -3.38
N LEU A 494 -3.40 9.11 -3.59
CA LEU A 494 -4.03 9.13 -4.91
C LEU A 494 -4.43 10.53 -5.35
N ALA A 495 -5.07 11.31 -4.47
CA ALA A 495 -5.53 12.66 -4.77
C ALA A 495 -4.37 13.58 -5.17
N MET A 496 -3.20 13.44 -4.54
CA MET A 496 -2.02 14.26 -4.86
C MET A 496 -1.27 13.76 -6.10
N LEU A 497 -1.09 12.43 -6.26
CA LEU A 497 -0.17 11.88 -7.26
C LEU A 497 -0.86 11.30 -8.50
N TRP A 498 -2.07 10.74 -8.35
CA TRP A 498 -2.89 10.20 -9.43
C TRP A 498 -4.34 10.69 -9.34
N PRO A 499 -4.58 12.02 -9.37
CA PRO A 499 -5.90 12.60 -9.09
C PRO A 499 -7.01 12.04 -9.99
N LYS A 500 -6.73 11.69 -11.25
CA LYS A 500 -7.75 11.10 -12.15
C LYS A 500 -8.20 9.69 -11.72
N LEU A 501 -7.37 8.93 -11.00
CA LEU A 501 -7.78 7.66 -10.40
C LEU A 501 -8.62 7.88 -9.14
N GLU A 502 -8.27 8.87 -8.31
CA GLU A 502 -9.09 9.28 -7.18
C GLU A 502 -10.49 9.71 -7.65
N ILE A 503 -10.56 10.59 -8.66
CA ILE A 503 -11.83 11.08 -9.22
C ILE A 503 -12.64 9.93 -9.84
N SER A 504 -11.99 9.00 -10.56
CA SER A 504 -12.64 7.78 -11.07
C SER A 504 -13.26 6.95 -9.95
N LEU A 505 -12.51 6.69 -8.88
CA LEU A 505 -12.97 5.96 -7.70
C LEU A 505 -14.15 6.68 -7.04
N GLN A 506 -14.07 8.00 -6.87
CA GLN A 506 -15.14 8.80 -6.25
C GLN A 506 -16.43 8.77 -7.05
N TYR A 507 -16.34 8.77 -8.38
CA TYR A 507 -17.51 8.59 -9.24
C TYR A 507 -18.15 7.21 -9.10
N ASP A 508 -17.34 6.14 -9.00
CA ASP A 508 -17.84 4.80 -8.71
C ASP A 508 -18.55 4.73 -7.34
N VAL A 509 -17.98 5.37 -6.31
CA VAL A 509 -18.59 5.46 -4.97
C VAL A 509 -19.89 6.27 -5.02
N ALA A 510 -19.92 7.41 -5.72
CA ALA A 510 -21.12 8.22 -5.88
C ALA A 510 -22.25 7.45 -6.59
N ALA A 511 -21.92 6.68 -7.65
CA ALA A 511 -22.88 5.79 -8.29
C ALA A 511 -23.40 4.71 -7.33
N ALA A 512 -22.53 4.16 -6.48
CA ALA A 512 -22.92 3.20 -5.45
C ALA A 512 -23.77 3.83 -4.33
N VAL A 513 -23.56 5.09 -3.95
CA VAL A 513 -24.41 5.82 -2.99
C VAL A 513 -25.85 5.87 -3.48
N LEU A 514 -26.04 6.15 -4.77
CA LEU A 514 -27.35 6.29 -5.41
C LEU A 514 -28.05 4.95 -5.68
N SER A 515 -27.33 3.82 -5.59
CA SER A 515 -27.88 2.48 -5.78
C SER A 515 -28.41 1.86 -4.48
N GLU A 516 -29.26 0.86 -4.64
CA GLU A 516 -29.85 0.07 -3.55
C GLU A 516 -29.73 -1.43 -3.83
N ASP A 517 -29.59 -2.21 -2.76
CA ASP A 517 -29.69 -3.67 -2.77
C ASP A 517 -30.55 -4.10 -1.59
N THR A 518 -31.82 -4.38 -1.90
CA THR A 518 -32.87 -4.69 -0.92
C THR A 518 -32.82 -6.13 -0.41
N ARG A 519 -31.89 -6.96 -0.91
CA ARG A 519 -31.75 -8.34 -0.45
C ARG A 519 -31.46 -8.37 1.06
N PRO A 520 -32.11 -9.25 1.82
CA PRO A 520 -31.86 -9.36 3.26
C PRO A 520 -30.51 -10.04 3.52
N ARG A 521 -29.76 -9.52 4.49
CA ARG A 521 -28.49 -10.09 4.97
C ARG A 521 -28.42 -10.08 6.49
N LEU A 522 -27.94 -11.20 7.04
CA LEU A 522 -27.63 -11.35 8.46
C LEU A 522 -26.27 -10.70 8.76
N TYR A 523 -26.26 -9.77 9.72
CA TYR A 523 -25.05 -9.15 10.26
C TYR A 523 -24.57 -9.87 11.52
N LEU A 524 -23.26 -10.12 11.62
CA LEU A 524 -22.72 -11.10 12.57
C LEU A 524 -22.61 -10.57 14.00
N MET A 525 -22.36 -9.28 14.20
CA MET A 525 -22.15 -8.70 15.52
C MET A 525 -23.40 -8.83 16.39
N ASN A 526 -24.55 -8.36 15.90
CA ASN A 526 -25.81 -8.35 16.65
C ASN A 526 -26.79 -9.46 16.24
N GLY A 527 -26.60 -10.11 15.08
CA GLY A 527 -27.52 -11.12 14.56
C GLY A 527 -28.78 -10.55 13.91
N GLN A 528 -28.82 -9.25 13.62
CA GLN A 528 -29.94 -8.61 12.94
C GLN A 528 -29.88 -8.86 11.43
N VAL A 529 -31.05 -8.87 10.80
CA VAL A 529 -31.19 -8.93 9.34
C VAL A 529 -31.57 -7.54 8.84
N ALA A 530 -30.79 -6.99 7.94
CA ALA A 530 -31.12 -5.73 7.25
C ALA A 530 -30.77 -5.84 5.76
N GLN A 531 -31.04 -4.78 5.00
CA GLN A 531 -30.72 -4.73 3.57
C GLN A 531 -29.20 -4.71 3.36
N VAL A 532 -28.74 -5.19 2.20
CA VAL A 532 -27.31 -5.18 1.86
C VAL A 532 -26.81 -3.76 1.62
N LYS A 533 -27.61 -2.92 0.95
CA LYS A 533 -27.26 -1.54 0.61
C LYS A 533 -28.50 -0.65 0.58
N LEU A 534 -28.52 0.39 1.43
CA LEU A 534 -29.53 1.44 1.40
C LEU A 534 -29.13 2.56 0.43
N ARG A 535 -30.11 3.15 -0.25
CA ARG A 535 -29.92 4.37 -1.05
C ARG A 535 -29.50 5.56 -0.16
N ASN A 536 -28.70 6.47 -0.71
CA ASN A 536 -28.18 7.67 -0.02
C ASN A 536 -27.33 7.35 1.22
N VAL A 537 -26.67 6.20 1.18
CA VAL A 537 -25.70 5.75 2.18
C VAL A 537 -24.47 5.27 1.43
N VAL A 538 -23.31 5.77 1.81
CA VAL A 538 -22.03 5.35 1.23
C VAL A 538 -21.78 3.88 1.59
N PRO A 539 -21.45 3.01 0.61
CA PRO A 539 -21.08 1.65 0.95
C PRO A 539 -19.77 1.66 1.76
N HIS A 540 -19.65 0.74 2.71
CA HIS A 540 -18.40 0.51 3.43
C HIS A 540 -17.28 0.13 2.46
N ASP A 541 -17.54 -0.72 1.48
CA ASP A 541 -16.56 -1.18 0.51
C ASP A 541 -17.22 -1.51 -0.83
N ILE A 542 -16.42 -1.60 -1.89
CA ILE A 542 -16.84 -1.87 -3.26
C ILE A 542 -16.86 -3.37 -3.58
N GLY A 543 -16.58 -4.24 -2.61
CA GLY A 543 -16.79 -5.69 -2.70
C GLY A 543 -15.57 -6.55 -2.41
N ASP A 544 -15.75 -7.88 -2.59
CA ASP A 544 -14.78 -8.94 -2.28
C ASP A 544 -14.15 -9.50 -3.57
N PRO A 545 -12.83 -9.73 -3.63
CA PRO A 545 -12.17 -10.41 -4.76
C PRO A 545 -12.72 -11.80 -5.13
N ASP A 546 -13.29 -12.54 -4.17
CA ASP A 546 -13.93 -13.84 -4.41
C ASP A 546 -15.37 -13.73 -4.93
N ASP A 547 -15.85 -12.50 -5.14
CA ASP A 547 -17.18 -12.21 -5.65
C ASP A 547 -17.14 -11.37 -6.93
N GLU A 548 -17.92 -10.30 -7.03
CA GLU A 548 -17.94 -9.40 -8.20
C GLU A 548 -17.92 -7.94 -7.72
N PRO A 549 -16.72 -7.33 -7.55
CA PRO A 549 -16.56 -5.94 -7.12
C PRO A 549 -17.35 -4.96 -8.01
N TRP A 550 -17.70 -3.79 -7.48
CA TRP A 550 -18.62 -2.77 -8.04
C TRP A 550 -20.07 -3.20 -8.16
N ARG A 551 -20.35 -4.48 -8.46
CA ARG A 551 -21.72 -5.02 -8.54
C ARG A 551 -22.24 -5.49 -7.20
N ARG A 552 -21.37 -6.07 -6.37
CA ARG A 552 -21.71 -6.58 -5.04
C ARG A 552 -20.87 -5.86 -3.99
N VAL A 553 -21.31 -4.64 -3.69
CA VAL A 553 -20.74 -3.76 -2.66
C VAL A 553 -21.07 -4.24 -1.25
N ASN A 554 -20.42 -3.65 -0.24
CA ASN A 554 -20.52 -4.01 1.17
C ASN A 554 -20.20 -5.48 1.43
N ALA A 555 -19.03 -5.98 1.05
CA ALA A 555 -18.58 -7.31 1.45
C ALA A 555 -18.49 -7.45 2.98
N TYR A 556 -18.18 -6.37 3.70
CA TYR A 556 -18.21 -6.32 5.14
C TYR A 556 -19.61 -6.64 5.70
N LEU A 557 -19.65 -7.57 6.66
CA LEU A 557 -20.90 -8.06 7.25
C LEU A 557 -20.81 -8.31 8.77
N ILE A 558 -19.76 -7.81 9.44
CA ILE A 558 -19.69 -7.86 10.90
C ILE A 558 -20.76 -6.94 11.50
N HIS A 559 -20.77 -5.67 11.09
CA HIS A 559 -21.79 -4.68 11.47
C HIS A 559 -22.65 -4.30 10.27
N ASP A 560 -23.89 -3.86 10.54
CA ASP A 560 -24.68 -3.13 9.56
C ASP A 560 -24.12 -1.70 9.44
N THR A 561 -23.41 -1.45 8.36
CA THR A 561 -22.72 -0.17 8.11
C THR A 561 -23.68 0.90 7.63
N ALA A 562 -24.95 0.57 7.35
CA ALA A 562 -25.91 1.55 6.88
C ALA A 562 -26.30 2.60 7.94
N ASN A 563 -25.95 2.34 9.19
CA ASN A 563 -26.14 3.25 10.31
C ASN A 563 -24.82 3.77 10.89
N TRP A 564 -23.69 3.56 10.21
CA TRP A 564 -22.42 4.14 10.64
C TRP A 564 -22.41 5.65 10.47
N LYS A 565 -21.82 6.35 11.43
CA LYS A 565 -21.87 7.81 11.53
C LYS A 565 -20.77 8.52 10.77
N ASP A 566 -19.75 7.82 10.27
CA ASP A 566 -18.58 8.45 9.66
C ASP A 566 -18.55 8.33 8.13
N LEU A 567 -19.09 7.27 7.53
CA LEU A 567 -19.01 7.00 6.08
C LEU A 567 -19.52 8.15 5.20
N ASN A 568 -20.75 8.62 5.43
CA ASN A 568 -21.33 9.71 4.64
C ASN A 568 -20.57 11.02 4.83
N LEU A 569 -20.11 11.30 6.06
CA LEU A 569 -19.36 12.51 6.39
C LEU A 569 -18.00 12.52 5.70
N LYS A 570 -17.29 11.38 5.75
CA LYS A 570 -16.04 11.17 5.05
C LYS A 570 -16.18 11.30 3.54
N PHE A 571 -17.33 10.96 2.97
CA PHE A 571 -17.60 11.17 1.55
C PHE A 571 -17.65 12.65 1.19
N VAL A 572 -18.45 13.44 1.92
CA VAL A 572 -18.58 14.89 1.69
C VAL A 572 -17.24 15.60 1.87
N LEU A 573 -16.51 15.24 2.92
CA LEU A 573 -15.18 15.77 3.19
C LEU A 573 -14.22 15.47 2.03
N GLN A 574 -14.11 14.21 1.60
CA GLN A 574 -13.20 13.82 0.51
C GLN A 574 -13.57 14.50 -0.82
N VAL A 575 -14.86 14.53 -1.20
CA VAL A 575 -15.33 15.24 -2.40
C VAL A 575 -14.82 16.68 -2.41
N TYR A 576 -14.96 17.39 -1.29
CA TYR A 576 -14.53 18.78 -1.25
C TYR A 576 -13.00 18.93 -1.24
N ARG A 577 -12.26 18.04 -0.58
CA ARG A 577 -10.79 18.02 -0.68
C ARG A 577 -10.34 17.80 -2.13
N ASP A 578 -10.95 16.84 -2.82
CA ASP A 578 -10.60 16.49 -4.20
C ASP A 578 -10.91 17.66 -5.13
N TYR A 579 -12.02 18.35 -4.93
CA TYR A 579 -12.30 19.63 -5.58
C TYR A 579 -11.22 20.68 -5.30
N CYS A 580 -10.81 20.86 -4.04
CA CYS A 580 -9.77 21.85 -3.68
C CYS A 580 -8.41 21.55 -4.32
N LEU A 581 -8.07 20.27 -4.51
CA LEU A 581 -6.81 19.85 -5.13
C LEU A 581 -6.85 19.91 -6.65
N THR A 582 -8.01 19.72 -7.27
CA THR A 582 -8.15 19.63 -8.74
C THR A 582 -8.70 20.90 -9.38
N GLY A 583 -9.45 21.72 -8.65
CA GLY A 583 -10.16 22.89 -9.17
C GLY A 583 -11.30 22.54 -10.15
N ASP A 584 -11.81 21.30 -10.14
CA ASP A 584 -12.81 20.84 -11.11
C ASP A 584 -14.24 21.23 -10.70
N ASP A 585 -14.71 22.37 -11.20
CA ASP A 585 -16.08 22.85 -10.94
C ASP A 585 -17.18 21.92 -11.48
N THR A 586 -16.87 21.10 -12.50
CA THR A 586 -17.85 20.13 -13.03
C THR A 586 -17.98 18.95 -12.09
N TYR A 587 -16.86 18.46 -11.56
CA TYR A 587 -16.86 17.45 -10.50
C TYR A 587 -17.66 17.92 -9.27
N LEU A 588 -17.44 19.16 -8.82
CA LEU A 588 -18.19 19.71 -7.69
C LEU A 588 -19.71 19.75 -7.97
N ARG A 589 -20.11 20.18 -9.17
CA ARG A 589 -21.51 20.22 -9.59
C ARG A 589 -22.15 18.85 -9.68
N ASP A 590 -21.44 17.85 -10.20
CA ASP A 590 -21.91 16.46 -10.26
C ASP A 590 -22.09 15.87 -8.85
N MET A 591 -21.15 16.12 -7.94
CA MET A 591 -21.17 15.56 -6.59
C MET A 591 -22.14 16.28 -5.65
N TRP A 592 -22.46 17.55 -5.89
CA TRP A 592 -23.36 18.36 -5.07
C TRP A 592 -24.69 17.67 -4.67
N PRO A 593 -25.51 17.15 -5.60
CA PRO A 593 -26.74 16.47 -5.24
C PRO A 593 -26.51 15.20 -4.41
N VAL A 594 -25.39 14.50 -4.62
CA VAL A 594 -25.04 13.29 -3.85
C VAL A 594 -24.64 13.69 -2.43
N CYS A 595 -23.77 14.70 -2.28
CA CYS A 595 -23.37 15.24 -0.98
C CYS A 595 -24.57 15.74 -0.17
N THR A 596 -25.50 16.46 -0.79
CA THR A 596 -26.72 16.94 -0.14
C THR A 596 -27.59 15.77 0.32
N ALA A 597 -27.79 14.76 -0.54
CA ALA A 597 -28.60 13.59 -0.23
C ALA A 597 -28.04 12.74 0.93
N VAL A 598 -26.72 12.57 1.00
CA VAL A 598 -26.09 11.85 2.13
C VAL A 598 -26.10 12.67 3.41
N MET A 599 -25.95 13.99 3.36
CA MET A 599 -26.04 14.84 4.56
C MET A 599 -27.47 14.90 5.10
N ASP A 600 -28.46 15.00 4.23
CA ASP A 600 -29.87 14.96 4.63
C ASP A 600 -30.26 13.61 5.26
N SER A 601 -29.66 12.50 4.82
CA SER A 601 -29.92 11.18 5.38
C SER A 601 -29.34 11.00 6.80
N GLU A 602 -28.30 11.76 7.15
CA GLU A 602 -27.65 11.75 8.47
C GLU A 602 -28.39 12.60 9.52
N LEU A 603 -29.27 13.54 9.10
CA LEU A 603 -30.05 14.37 10.03
C LEU A 603 -30.92 13.56 11.00
N LYS A 604 -31.27 12.32 10.64
CA LYS A 604 -32.01 11.39 11.51
C LYS A 604 -31.23 10.98 12.76
N PHE A 605 -29.92 11.25 12.79
CA PHE A 605 -29.04 10.91 13.91
C PHE A 605 -28.83 12.06 14.89
N ASP A 606 -29.36 13.26 14.62
CA ASP A 606 -29.56 14.29 15.64
C ASP A 606 -30.92 14.03 16.30
N ARG A 607 -30.91 13.32 17.44
CA ARG A 607 -32.14 12.82 18.07
C ARG A 607 -32.75 13.81 19.05
N ASP A 608 -31.97 14.76 19.55
CA ASP A 608 -32.42 15.77 20.51
C ASP A 608 -32.56 17.19 19.92
N GLY A 609 -32.18 17.37 18.65
CA GLY A 609 -32.34 18.61 17.88
C GLY A 609 -31.31 19.68 18.24
N ASP A 610 -30.20 19.31 18.88
CA ASP A 610 -29.15 20.23 19.32
C ASP A 610 -28.11 20.55 18.24
N GLY A 611 -28.26 19.98 17.04
CA GLY A 611 -27.40 20.19 15.88
C GLY A 611 -26.20 19.23 15.80
N LEU A 612 -26.09 18.25 16.70
CA LEU A 612 -25.09 17.18 16.64
C LEU A 612 -25.73 15.81 16.44
N ILE A 613 -24.98 14.91 15.80
CA ILE A 613 -25.38 13.52 15.67
C ILE A 613 -24.92 12.70 16.89
N GLU A 614 -25.71 11.69 17.29
CA GLU A 614 -25.32 10.76 18.36
C GLU A 614 -24.99 9.35 17.86
N ASN A 615 -23.89 8.80 18.37
CA ASN A 615 -23.56 7.39 18.28
C ASN A 615 -24.53 6.56 19.13
N ALA A 616 -24.82 5.34 18.66
CA ALA A 616 -25.96 4.56 19.14
C ALA A 616 -25.66 3.55 20.28
N GLY A 617 -24.49 3.64 20.93
CA GLY A 617 -24.10 2.71 22.01
C GLY A 617 -23.60 1.36 21.50
N PHE A 618 -23.14 1.31 20.25
CA PHE A 618 -22.37 0.22 19.66
C PHE A 618 -21.29 0.82 18.75
N ALA A 619 -20.36 0.01 18.25
CA ALA A 619 -19.37 0.48 17.30
C ALA A 619 -20.02 0.71 15.92
N ASP A 620 -20.30 1.98 15.62
CA ASP A 620 -20.97 2.47 14.40
C ASP A 620 -20.08 3.45 13.62
N GLN A 621 -18.79 3.14 13.54
CA GLN A 621 -17.76 3.91 12.82
C GLN A 621 -16.48 3.04 12.64
N THR A 622 -15.44 3.56 11.96
CA THR A 622 -14.18 2.85 11.59
C THR A 622 -13.49 2.08 12.74
N TYR A 623 -13.56 2.57 13.99
CA TYR A 623 -13.19 1.85 15.20
C TYR A 623 -14.28 0.84 15.56
N ASP A 624 -14.44 -0.18 14.71
CA ASP A 624 -15.56 -1.14 14.70
C ASP A 624 -15.64 -2.08 15.91
N ALA A 625 -14.71 -1.98 16.86
CA ALA A 625 -14.73 -2.66 18.15
C ALA A 625 -14.65 -1.69 19.34
N TRP A 626 -14.57 -0.37 19.13
CA TRP A 626 -14.59 0.62 20.20
C TRP A 626 -15.96 1.30 20.25
N VAL A 627 -16.71 0.97 21.30
CA VAL A 627 -18.10 1.43 21.46
C VAL A 627 -18.13 2.91 21.79
N VAL A 628 -19.07 3.63 21.19
CA VAL A 628 -19.33 5.06 21.40
C VAL A 628 -20.82 5.24 21.68
N SER A 629 -21.18 6.13 22.60
CA SER A 629 -22.58 6.48 22.87
C SER A 629 -22.76 7.99 23.05
N GLY A 630 -23.84 8.54 22.49
CA GLY A 630 -24.09 9.99 22.55
C GLY A 630 -23.24 10.75 21.53
N ALA A 631 -23.07 12.05 21.74
CA ALA A 631 -22.15 12.85 20.94
C ALA A 631 -20.71 12.39 21.23
N SER A 632 -19.86 12.34 20.20
CA SER A 632 -18.45 11.95 20.33
C SER A 632 -17.52 12.93 19.65
N ALA A 633 -16.28 13.02 20.14
CA ALA A 633 -15.30 13.93 19.55
C ALA A 633 -15.01 13.57 18.09
N TYR A 634 -14.90 12.27 17.78
CA TYR A 634 -14.61 11.80 16.43
C TYR A 634 -15.80 11.99 15.47
N CYS A 635 -16.96 11.34 15.70
CA CYS A 635 -18.10 11.45 14.77
C CYS A 635 -18.75 12.83 14.80
N GLY A 636 -18.89 13.44 15.98
CA GLY A 636 -19.40 14.80 16.11
C GLY A 636 -18.47 15.83 15.45
N GLY A 637 -17.15 15.66 15.59
CA GLY A 637 -16.17 16.51 14.93
C GLY A 637 -16.21 16.37 13.40
N LEU A 638 -16.29 15.13 12.89
CA LEU A 638 -16.48 14.87 11.47
C LEU A 638 -17.80 15.47 10.95
N TRP A 639 -18.87 15.42 11.74
CA TRP A 639 -20.17 15.98 11.39
C TRP A 639 -20.09 17.49 11.20
N LEU A 640 -19.54 18.20 12.17
CA LEU A 640 -19.39 19.65 12.08
C LEU A 640 -18.48 20.06 10.92
N ALA A 641 -17.39 19.31 10.68
CA ALA A 641 -16.53 19.52 9.53
C ALA A 641 -17.27 19.33 8.19
N ALA A 642 -18.05 18.24 8.06
CA ALA A 642 -18.83 17.96 6.86
C ALA A 642 -19.94 19.00 6.63
N VAL A 643 -20.62 19.45 7.70
CA VAL A 643 -21.61 20.53 7.64
C VAL A 643 -20.96 21.85 7.20
N CYS A 644 -19.79 22.19 7.74
CA CYS A 644 -19.02 23.37 7.34
C CYS A 644 -18.64 23.32 5.85
N VAL A 645 -18.11 22.18 5.40
CA VAL A 645 -17.82 21.93 3.99
C VAL A 645 -19.07 22.05 3.11
N LEU A 646 -20.21 21.49 3.53
CA LEU A 646 -21.45 21.60 2.77
C LEU A 646 -21.92 23.06 2.67
N CYS A 647 -21.79 23.85 3.73
CA CYS A 647 -22.05 25.30 3.68
C CYS A 647 -21.13 26.00 2.68
N LYS A 648 -19.84 25.65 2.68
CA LYS A 648 -18.87 26.20 1.71
C LYS A 648 -19.24 25.84 0.27
N MET A 649 -19.60 24.58 0.01
CA MET A 649 -20.07 24.12 -1.31
C MET A 649 -21.36 24.85 -1.73
N ALA A 650 -22.34 25.00 -0.82
CA ALA A 650 -23.58 25.73 -1.07
C ALA A 650 -23.31 27.19 -1.47
N LYS A 651 -22.38 27.86 -0.77
CA LYS A 651 -21.95 29.23 -1.09
C LYS A 651 -21.30 29.32 -2.47
N LEU A 652 -20.46 28.34 -2.84
CA LEU A 652 -19.81 28.28 -4.16
C LEU A 652 -20.80 28.03 -5.30
N LEU A 653 -21.83 27.20 -5.05
CA LEU A 653 -22.83 26.81 -6.04
C LEU A 653 -24.07 27.71 -6.07
N GLY A 654 -24.16 28.69 -5.17
CA GLY A 654 -25.27 29.65 -5.09
C GLY A 654 -26.56 29.07 -4.49
N ASP A 655 -26.48 27.98 -3.72
CA ASP A 655 -27.63 27.34 -3.07
C ASP A 655 -27.90 27.98 -1.70
N GLY A 656 -28.68 29.07 -1.71
CA GLY A 656 -29.00 29.84 -0.50
C GLY A 656 -29.87 29.09 0.52
N GLU A 657 -30.72 28.15 0.07
CA GLU A 657 -31.60 27.39 0.95
C GLU A 657 -30.80 26.37 1.77
N VAL A 658 -29.96 25.58 1.10
CA VAL A 658 -29.06 24.61 1.76
C VAL A 658 -28.08 25.35 2.67
N LEU A 659 -27.50 26.47 2.20
CA LEU A 659 -26.61 27.29 3.02
C LEU A 659 -27.29 27.75 4.31
N GLN A 660 -28.51 28.28 4.24
CA GLN A 660 -29.24 28.75 5.41
C GLN A 660 -29.54 27.62 6.40
N LYS A 661 -30.05 26.48 5.90
CA LYS A 661 -30.37 25.29 6.70
C LYS A 661 -29.15 24.80 7.47
N TYR A 662 -28.05 24.55 6.77
CA TYR A 662 -26.87 23.94 7.36
C TYR A 662 -26.03 24.92 8.17
N SER A 663 -26.06 26.22 7.87
CA SER A 663 -25.44 27.24 8.74
C SER A 663 -26.12 27.30 10.12
N ALA A 664 -27.45 27.15 10.16
CA ALA A 664 -28.19 27.09 11.42
C ALA A 664 -27.87 25.82 12.23
N ILE A 665 -27.70 24.69 11.55
CA ILE A 665 -27.26 23.42 12.17
C ILE A 665 -25.84 23.57 12.72
N LEU A 666 -24.91 24.11 11.92
CA LEU A 666 -23.52 24.31 12.31
C LEU A 666 -23.40 25.18 13.57
N ALA A 667 -24.14 26.28 13.63
CA ALA A 667 -24.13 27.19 14.78
C ALA A 667 -24.63 26.52 16.07
N LYS A 668 -25.66 25.69 15.99
CA LYS A 668 -26.16 24.93 17.14
C LYS A 668 -25.19 23.81 17.53
N GLY A 669 -24.76 23.02 16.55
CA GLY A 669 -23.91 21.86 16.76
C GLY A 669 -22.54 22.21 17.33
N THR A 670 -21.92 23.30 16.86
CA THR A 670 -20.65 23.80 17.44
C THR A 670 -20.80 24.18 18.91
N ALA A 671 -21.88 24.89 19.27
CA ALA A 671 -22.18 25.23 20.65
C ALA A 671 -22.44 23.99 21.53
N SER A 672 -23.15 23.00 21.00
CA SER A 672 -23.41 21.73 21.68
C SER A 672 -22.13 20.91 21.85
N PHE A 673 -21.23 20.90 20.85
CA PHE A 673 -19.98 20.13 20.89
C PHE A 673 -19.05 20.64 21.98
N GLU A 674 -18.88 21.96 22.05
CA GLU A 674 -18.15 22.61 23.14
C GLU A 674 -18.78 22.30 24.50
N ARG A 675 -20.10 22.46 24.64
CA ARG A 675 -20.79 22.23 25.90
C ARG A 675 -20.67 20.78 26.40
N LEU A 676 -20.78 19.81 25.50
CA LEU A 676 -20.87 18.39 25.85
C LEU A 676 -19.50 17.72 26.01
N LEU A 677 -18.51 18.12 25.21
CA LEU A 677 -17.26 17.36 25.08
C LEU A 677 -16.03 18.11 25.59
N TRP A 678 -15.99 19.45 25.54
CA TRP A 678 -14.84 20.18 26.04
C TRP A 678 -14.78 20.13 27.58
N ASN A 679 -13.71 19.54 28.12
CA ASN A 679 -13.53 19.38 29.56
C ASN A 679 -12.61 20.43 30.20
N GLY A 680 -12.24 21.47 29.45
CA GLY A 680 -11.28 22.49 29.86
C GLY A 680 -9.83 22.22 29.43
N LYS A 681 -9.52 21.05 28.86
CA LYS A 681 -8.17 20.71 28.38
C LYS A 681 -8.16 19.98 27.03
N TYR A 682 -9.09 19.05 26.82
CA TYR A 682 -9.27 18.31 25.58
C TYR A 682 -10.74 17.95 25.40
N TYR A 683 -11.09 17.35 24.25
CA TYR A 683 -12.45 16.85 24.02
C TYR A 683 -12.58 15.41 24.54
N ASN A 684 -13.55 15.18 25.41
CA ASN A 684 -13.93 13.86 25.89
C ASN A 684 -14.24 12.93 24.70
N TYR A 685 -13.93 11.64 24.84
CA TYR A 685 -14.21 10.62 23.84
C TYR A 685 -15.70 10.60 23.44
N ASP A 686 -16.59 10.59 24.42
CA ASP A 686 -18.04 10.71 24.21
C ASP A 686 -18.78 11.39 25.37
N SER A 687 -20.06 11.69 25.16
CA SER A 687 -20.92 12.38 26.13
C SER A 687 -21.73 11.43 27.02
N SER A 688 -21.42 10.12 27.04
CA SER A 688 -22.23 9.13 27.76
C SER A 688 -22.00 9.10 29.28
N HIS A 689 -20.97 9.80 29.77
CA HIS A 689 -20.50 9.76 31.16
C HIS A 689 -20.17 8.34 31.66
N SER A 690 -19.85 7.44 30.73
CA SER A 690 -19.29 6.12 31.03
C SER A 690 -17.90 6.23 31.65
N LEU A 691 -17.38 5.11 32.17
CA LEU A 691 -16.03 5.05 32.74
C LEU A 691 -14.92 5.38 31.73
N SER A 692 -15.19 5.28 30.43
CA SER A 692 -14.24 5.58 29.35
C SER A 692 -14.52 6.89 28.62
N SER A 693 -15.58 7.64 28.99
CA SER A 693 -16.00 8.84 28.27
C SER A 693 -14.98 9.98 28.28
N ASP A 694 -14.15 10.06 29.32
CA ASP A 694 -13.06 11.02 29.47
C ASP A 694 -11.72 10.53 28.86
N SER A 695 -11.71 9.38 28.16
CA SER A 695 -10.52 8.91 27.46
C SER A 695 -10.05 9.93 26.42
N ILE A 696 -8.73 10.09 26.29
CA ILE A 696 -8.09 10.96 25.30
C ILE A 696 -7.89 10.11 24.04
N MET A 697 -8.72 10.37 23.04
CA MET A 697 -8.60 9.71 21.74
C MET A 697 -7.57 10.43 20.87
N SER A 698 -6.66 9.69 20.24
CA SER A 698 -5.63 10.24 19.34
C SER A 698 -6.24 10.94 18.12
N ASP A 699 -7.41 10.47 17.65
CA ASP A 699 -8.12 10.97 16.47
C ASP A 699 -9.29 11.91 16.81
N GLN A 700 -9.35 12.46 18.03
CA GLN A 700 -10.47 13.30 18.49
C GLN A 700 -10.66 14.60 17.67
N LEU A 701 -9.69 14.94 16.81
CA LEU A 701 -9.69 16.13 15.95
C LEU A 701 -9.66 15.78 14.44
N ALA A 702 -10.11 14.59 14.05
CA ALA A 702 -10.19 14.17 12.63
C ALA A 702 -10.95 15.17 11.75
N GLY A 703 -12.01 15.80 12.27
CA GLY A 703 -12.74 16.88 11.57
C GLY A 703 -11.87 18.11 11.29
N GLN A 704 -11.13 18.60 12.30
CA GLN A 704 -10.23 19.74 12.16
C GLN A 704 -9.09 19.44 11.17
N TRP A 705 -8.49 18.27 11.28
CA TRP A 705 -7.46 17.79 10.33
C TRP A 705 -7.94 17.90 8.88
N PHE A 706 -9.16 17.45 8.62
CA PHE A 706 -9.68 17.43 7.27
C PHE A 706 -10.12 18.82 6.79
N LEU A 707 -10.65 19.68 7.66
CA LEU A 707 -10.91 21.09 7.32
C LEU A 707 -9.62 21.79 6.85
N ARG A 708 -8.52 21.60 7.58
CA ARG A 708 -7.20 22.13 7.20
C ARG A 708 -6.70 21.56 5.88
N ALA A 709 -6.92 20.26 5.64
CA ALA A 709 -6.63 19.63 4.35
C ALA A 709 -7.45 20.20 3.19
N CYS A 710 -8.64 20.75 3.46
CA CYS A 710 -9.48 21.47 2.51
C CYS A 710 -9.17 22.98 2.43
N GLY A 711 -8.25 23.49 3.25
CA GLY A 711 -7.90 24.92 3.28
C GLY A 711 -8.93 25.76 4.03
N LEU A 712 -9.68 25.11 4.93
CA LEU A 712 -10.67 25.70 5.83
C LEU A 712 -10.18 25.57 7.29
N GLY A 713 -11.02 25.94 8.25
CA GLY A 713 -10.72 25.86 9.69
C GLY A 713 -10.22 27.17 10.30
N GLU A 714 -10.38 28.29 9.61
CA GLU A 714 -10.10 29.66 10.05
C GLU A 714 -11.23 30.60 9.60
N ASP A 715 -11.23 31.82 10.15
CA ASP A 715 -12.16 32.92 9.82
C ASP A 715 -13.64 32.48 9.83
N GLU A 716 -14.39 32.76 8.77
CA GLU A 716 -15.81 32.41 8.64
C GLU A 716 -16.07 30.89 8.62
N PHE A 717 -15.02 30.06 8.49
CA PHE A 717 -15.08 28.61 8.50
C PHE A 717 -14.32 27.98 9.69
N GLU A 718 -14.06 28.76 10.75
CA GLU A 718 -13.59 28.21 12.03
C GLU A 718 -14.74 27.42 12.69
N VAL A 719 -14.52 26.12 12.89
CA VAL A 719 -15.49 25.21 13.53
C VAL A 719 -15.11 24.90 14.97
N PHE A 720 -13.82 24.77 15.24
CA PHE A 720 -13.26 24.42 16.54
C PHE A 720 -12.36 25.57 17.02
N PRO A 721 -12.52 26.10 18.24
CA PRO A 721 -11.67 27.18 18.72
C PRO A 721 -10.19 26.77 18.69
N ARG A 722 -9.35 27.57 18.02
CA ARG A 722 -7.92 27.26 17.85
C ARG A 722 -7.19 26.97 19.16
N SER A 723 -7.55 27.67 20.24
CA SER A 723 -6.98 27.44 21.57
C SER A 723 -7.29 26.04 22.12
N HIS A 724 -8.51 25.53 21.87
CA HIS A 724 -8.93 24.20 22.28
C HIS A 724 -8.27 23.12 21.40
N VAL A 725 -8.17 23.36 20.09
CA VAL A 725 -7.41 22.50 19.15
C VAL A 725 -5.96 22.32 19.61
N LEU A 726 -5.24 23.42 19.87
CA LEU A 726 -3.85 23.37 20.33
C LEU A 726 -3.69 22.69 21.70
N SER A 727 -4.63 22.91 22.62
CA SER A 727 -4.64 22.26 23.93
C SER A 727 -4.84 20.74 23.82
N SER A 728 -5.79 20.31 22.98
CA SER A 728 -6.05 18.90 22.70
C SER A 728 -4.85 18.21 22.06
N LEU A 729 -4.26 18.80 21.01
CA LEU A 729 -3.07 18.24 20.32
C LEU A 729 -1.87 18.12 21.26
N LYS A 730 -1.60 19.14 22.09
CA LYS A 730 -0.55 19.06 23.12
C LYS A 730 -0.84 18.00 24.18
N THR A 731 -2.11 17.80 24.52
CA THR A 731 -2.51 16.74 25.46
C THR A 731 -2.29 15.36 24.87
N ILE A 732 -2.70 15.13 23.62
CA ILE A 732 -2.45 13.89 22.88
C ILE A 732 -0.95 13.63 22.76
N PHE A 733 -0.16 14.64 22.39
CA PHE A 733 1.29 14.49 22.30
C PHE A 733 1.92 14.11 23.65
N ASN A 734 1.55 14.79 24.72
CA ASN A 734 2.14 14.51 26.04
C ASN A 734 1.72 13.15 26.61
N LEU A 735 0.49 12.69 26.34
CA LEU A 735 -0.05 11.47 26.95
C LEU A 735 -0.03 10.28 25.98
N ASN A 736 -0.72 10.37 24.85
CA ASN A 736 -0.82 9.27 23.88
C ASN A 736 0.50 8.97 23.15
N VAL A 737 1.39 9.96 23.02
CA VAL A 737 2.71 9.80 22.39
C VAL A 737 3.81 9.66 23.44
N LEU A 738 4.15 10.72 24.16
CA LEU A 738 5.26 10.69 25.13
C LEU A 738 4.98 9.77 26.32
N GLY A 739 3.74 9.73 26.81
CA GLY A 739 3.33 8.79 27.87
C GLY A 739 3.29 7.33 27.41
N PHE A 740 3.29 7.07 26.10
CA PHE A 740 3.29 5.72 25.53
C PHE A 740 4.67 5.33 24.98
N SER A 741 5.40 4.53 25.75
CA SER A 741 6.77 4.09 25.38
C SER A 741 7.70 5.26 25.01
N GLU A 742 7.60 6.37 25.75
CA GLU A 742 8.46 7.56 25.59
C GLU A 742 8.41 8.21 24.20
N GLY A 743 7.31 8.01 23.46
CA GLY A 743 7.12 8.48 22.09
C GLY A 743 7.84 7.65 21.03
N THR A 744 8.41 6.50 21.40
CA THR A 744 9.17 5.63 20.47
C THR A 744 8.30 4.66 19.67
N MET A 745 6.96 4.76 19.79
CA MET A 745 5.99 3.83 19.21
C MET A 745 4.79 4.54 18.55
N GLY A 746 4.85 5.83 18.27
CA GLY A 746 3.71 6.59 17.75
C GLY A 746 2.69 6.95 18.85
N ALA A 747 1.42 7.09 18.46
CA ALA A 747 0.33 7.45 19.36
C ALA A 747 -0.61 6.27 19.61
N VAL A 748 -0.79 5.87 20.88
CA VAL A 748 -1.85 4.91 21.23
C VAL A 748 -3.22 5.55 21.07
N ASN A 749 -4.20 4.80 20.57
CA ASN A 749 -5.52 5.31 20.21
C ASN A 749 -6.27 5.93 21.40
N GLY A 750 -6.29 5.25 22.54
CA GLY A 750 -6.95 5.72 23.76
C GLY A 750 -5.99 5.78 24.94
N MET A 751 -6.00 6.91 25.64
CA MET A 751 -5.23 7.12 26.86
C MET A 751 -6.14 7.65 27.97
N ARG A 752 -6.07 7.07 29.17
CA ARG A 752 -6.81 7.59 30.32
C ARG A 752 -6.15 8.89 30.83
N PRO A 753 -6.89 9.80 31.48
CA PRO A 753 -6.32 11.06 31.98
C PRO A 753 -5.19 10.85 33.02
N SER A 754 -5.17 9.67 33.65
CA SER A 754 -4.11 9.21 34.55
C SER A 754 -2.79 8.85 33.86
N GLY A 755 -2.74 8.85 32.52
CA GLY A 755 -1.56 8.47 31.74
C GLY A 755 -1.38 6.96 31.55
N VAL A 756 -2.45 6.17 31.71
CA VAL A 756 -2.46 4.72 31.46
C VAL A 756 -3.26 4.43 30.18
N PRO A 757 -2.78 3.57 29.26
CA PRO A 757 -3.53 3.21 28.05
C PRO A 757 -4.95 2.77 28.35
N ASP A 758 -5.90 3.20 27.53
CA ASP A 758 -7.29 2.76 27.64
C ASP A 758 -7.40 1.33 27.13
N THR A 759 -7.88 0.42 27.98
CA THR A 759 -8.07 -1.00 27.65
C THR A 759 -9.56 -1.38 27.57
N SER A 760 -10.45 -0.41 27.38
CA SER A 760 -11.90 -0.63 27.22
C SER A 760 -12.24 -1.40 25.95
N SER A 761 -11.40 -1.25 24.91
CA SER A 761 -11.43 -2.03 23.67
C SER A 761 -10.04 -2.55 23.33
N VAL A 762 -9.96 -3.53 22.42
CA VAL A 762 -8.70 -3.87 21.76
C VAL A 762 -8.16 -2.67 20.99
N GLN A 763 -9.05 -1.93 20.31
CA GLN A 763 -8.65 -0.82 19.45
C GLN A 763 -8.17 0.40 20.24
N SER A 764 -8.59 0.56 21.50
CA SER A 764 -8.12 1.67 22.34
C SER A 764 -6.66 1.48 22.80
N ASP A 765 -6.18 0.23 22.93
CA ASP A 765 -4.79 -0.12 23.29
C ASP A 765 -3.89 -0.34 22.06
N GLU A 766 -4.38 -0.03 20.87
CA GLU A 766 -3.63 -0.13 19.61
C GLU A 766 -3.01 1.20 19.21
N VAL A 767 -1.88 1.13 18.51
CA VAL A 767 -1.36 2.22 17.68
C VAL A 767 -1.78 1.92 16.25
N TRP A 768 -2.62 2.77 15.67
CA TRP A 768 -3.00 2.67 14.25
C TRP A 768 -2.05 3.50 13.40
N VAL A 769 -1.28 2.87 12.52
CA VAL A 769 -0.19 3.53 11.79
C VAL A 769 -0.71 4.72 10.98
N GLY A 770 -1.83 4.54 10.27
CA GLY A 770 -2.42 5.62 9.48
C GLY A 770 -3.00 6.77 10.30
N VAL A 771 -3.55 6.47 11.49
CA VAL A 771 -4.03 7.52 12.41
C VAL A 771 -2.88 8.32 12.97
N VAL A 772 -1.74 7.68 13.27
CA VAL A 772 -0.52 8.39 13.71
C VAL A 772 -0.04 9.38 12.65
N TYR A 773 -0.02 9.00 11.38
CA TYR A 773 0.38 9.91 10.31
C TYR A 773 -0.64 11.04 10.07
N ALA A 774 -1.94 10.76 10.16
CA ALA A 774 -2.98 11.80 10.10
C ALA A 774 -2.89 12.79 11.27
N LEU A 775 -2.69 12.31 12.50
CA LEU A 775 -2.45 13.12 13.69
C LEU A 775 -1.18 13.98 13.52
N ALA A 776 -0.10 13.41 13.01
CA ALA A 776 1.12 14.16 12.72
C ALA A 776 0.87 15.27 11.68
N ALA A 777 0.07 15.01 10.66
CA ALA A 777 -0.35 16.04 9.70
C ALA A 777 -1.18 17.14 10.37
N THR A 778 -2.09 16.79 11.29
CA THR A 778 -2.87 17.77 12.07
C THR A 778 -1.96 18.65 12.92
N MET A 779 -0.98 18.05 13.60
CA MET A 779 0.02 18.80 14.38
C MET A 779 0.80 19.79 13.48
N ILE A 780 1.23 19.36 12.29
CA ILE A 780 1.93 20.23 11.33
C ILE A 780 1.02 21.38 10.86
N GLN A 781 -0.24 21.09 10.51
CA GLN A 781 -1.22 22.10 10.07
C GLN A 781 -1.44 23.20 11.12
N GLU A 782 -1.38 22.84 12.41
CA GLU A 782 -1.56 23.78 13.53
C GLU A 782 -0.24 24.37 14.06
N GLY A 783 0.88 24.13 13.38
CA GLY A 783 2.20 24.70 13.70
C GLY A 783 3.03 23.92 14.73
N LEU A 784 2.57 22.75 15.18
CA LEU A 784 3.28 21.83 16.07
C LEU A 784 4.16 20.86 15.25
N VAL A 785 5.03 21.42 14.42
CA VAL A 785 5.79 20.67 13.40
C VAL A 785 6.70 19.61 14.03
N GLN A 786 7.38 19.95 15.13
CA GLN A 786 8.31 19.04 15.81
C GLN A 786 7.58 17.88 16.49
N GLU A 787 6.45 18.18 17.14
CA GLU A 787 5.57 17.18 17.73
C GLU A 787 5.00 16.24 16.68
N GLY A 788 4.60 16.78 15.51
CA GLY A 788 4.13 16.00 14.38
C GLY A 788 5.19 15.03 13.87
N PHE A 789 6.42 15.51 13.59
CA PHE A 789 7.51 14.63 13.16
C PHE A 789 7.89 13.60 14.24
N ARG A 790 7.98 13.99 15.51
CA ARG A 790 8.33 13.05 16.59
C ARG A 790 7.28 11.95 16.76
N THR A 791 6.00 12.30 16.60
CA THR A 791 4.88 11.35 16.64
C THR A 791 4.99 10.31 15.52
N ALA A 792 5.22 10.75 14.28
CA ALA A 792 5.37 9.87 13.13
C ALA A 792 6.69 9.06 13.14
N GLU A 793 7.80 9.65 13.61
CA GLU A 793 9.11 9.00 13.66
C GLU A 793 9.10 7.76 14.55
N GLY A 794 8.50 7.85 15.75
CA GLY A 794 8.38 6.71 16.66
C GLY A 794 7.65 5.53 16.01
N CYS A 795 6.62 5.83 15.21
CA CYS A 795 5.89 4.82 14.46
C CYS A 795 6.74 4.21 13.34
N TYR A 796 7.40 5.03 12.51
CA TYR A 796 8.27 4.57 11.44
C TYR A 796 9.39 3.65 11.96
N ARG A 797 10.14 4.10 12.97
CA ARG A 797 11.26 3.33 13.53
C ARG A 797 10.78 2.01 14.12
N THR A 798 9.61 2.01 14.75
CA THR A 798 8.98 0.77 15.23
C THR A 798 8.70 -0.18 14.07
N VAL A 799 7.92 0.23 13.08
CA VAL A 799 7.47 -0.63 11.98
C VAL A 799 8.65 -1.08 11.10
N TRP A 800 9.46 -0.14 10.63
CA TRP A 800 10.46 -0.37 9.59
C TRP A 800 11.81 -0.85 10.13
N GLU A 801 12.30 -0.27 11.24
CA GLU A 801 13.65 -0.54 11.75
C GLU A 801 13.66 -1.65 12.81
N ARG A 802 12.71 -1.63 13.77
CA ARG A 802 12.69 -2.58 14.88
C ARG A 802 11.94 -3.87 14.57
N LEU A 803 10.74 -3.76 13.99
CA LEU A 803 9.83 -4.89 13.77
C LEU A 803 9.99 -5.57 12.40
N GLY A 804 10.70 -4.97 11.44
CA GLY A 804 10.88 -5.54 10.11
C GLY A 804 9.58 -5.71 9.32
N MET A 805 8.64 -4.78 9.50
CA MET A 805 7.33 -4.74 8.84
C MET A 805 7.31 -3.83 7.61
N GLY A 806 8.47 -3.38 7.11
CA GLY A 806 8.57 -2.65 5.85
C GLY A 806 8.00 -3.46 4.69
N PHE A 807 7.28 -2.78 3.78
CA PHE A 807 6.51 -3.39 2.68
C PHE A 807 5.41 -4.37 3.13
N GLN A 808 5.03 -4.31 4.40
CA GLN A 808 3.88 -5.01 4.97
C GLN A 808 3.30 -4.23 6.16
N THR A 809 3.39 -2.90 6.10
CA THR A 809 2.99 -1.99 7.17
C THR A 809 1.59 -2.35 7.66
N PRO A 810 1.40 -2.65 8.96
CA PRO A 810 0.12 -3.12 9.45
C PRO A 810 -0.88 -1.97 9.63
N GLU A 811 -2.15 -2.31 9.83
CA GLU A 811 -3.12 -1.38 10.43
C GLU A 811 -2.64 -0.97 11.82
N ALA A 812 -2.36 -1.96 12.67
CA ALA A 812 -2.13 -1.73 14.09
C ALA A 812 -1.07 -2.63 14.73
N TYR A 813 -0.51 -2.13 15.83
CA TYR A 813 0.29 -2.89 16.79
C TYR A 813 0.11 -2.37 18.22
N CYS A 814 0.44 -3.21 19.21
CA CYS A 814 0.31 -2.85 20.64
C CYS A 814 1.66 -2.89 21.36
N GLN A 815 1.75 -2.38 22.58
CA GLN A 815 2.96 -2.58 23.41
C GLN A 815 3.21 -4.07 23.73
N ARG A 816 2.15 -4.87 23.82
CA ARG A 816 2.16 -6.29 24.20
C ARG A 816 2.68 -7.27 23.12
N ARG A 817 3.53 -6.80 22.19
CA ARG A 817 4.09 -7.59 21.07
C ARG A 817 3.05 -8.25 20.16
N LEU A 818 1.90 -7.59 19.99
CA LEU A 818 0.84 -7.96 19.06
C LEU A 818 0.86 -7.05 17.83
N TYR A 819 0.34 -7.54 16.71
CA TYR A 819 0.00 -6.76 15.51
C TYR A 819 -1.35 -7.21 14.95
N ARG A 820 -1.95 -6.38 14.09
CA ARG A 820 -3.20 -6.69 13.39
C ARG A 820 -3.16 -6.15 11.96
N SER A 821 -3.60 -6.99 11.03
CA SER A 821 -3.76 -6.70 9.59
C SER A 821 -2.49 -6.21 8.91
N LEU A 822 -1.64 -7.12 8.44
CA LEU A 822 -0.44 -6.79 7.68
C LEU A 822 -0.76 -6.23 6.28
N ALA A 823 0.15 -5.38 5.79
CA ALA A 823 0.05 -4.70 4.49
C ALA A 823 -1.32 -4.05 4.31
N TYR A 824 -1.45 -2.84 4.83
CA TYR A 824 -2.71 -2.13 4.99
C TYR A 824 -2.72 -0.78 4.27
N MET A 825 -3.89 -0.28 3.90
CA MET A 825 -4.02 0.94 3.09
C MET A 825 -3.85 2.24 3.91
N ARG A 826 -4.33 2.26 5.17
CA ARG A 826 -4.37 3.46 6.03
C ARG A 826 -3.01 4.19 6.18
N PRO A 827 -1.86 3.51 6.26
CA PRO A 827 -0.53 4.13 6.31
C PRO A 827 -0.19 5.09 5.14
N LEU A 828 -0.89 4.99 4.00
CA LEU A 828 -0.74 5.95 2.90
C LEU A 828 -1.06 7.41 3.31
N SER A 829 -1.74 7.60 4.44
CA SER A 829 -1.97 8.89 5.10
C SER A 829 -0.70 9.68 5.45
N ILE A 830 0.50 9.09 5.38
CA ILE A 830 1.75 9.85 5.44
C ILE A 830 1.80 10.97 4.38
N TRP A 831 1.09 10.81 3.26
CA TRP A 831 0.91 11.85 2.23
C TRP A 831 0.09 13.05 2.71
N SER A 832 -0.74 12.90 3.73
CA SER A 832 -1.40 14.06 4.37
C SER A 832 -0.39 14.94 5.12
N MET A 833 0.71 14.38 5.63
CA MET A 833 1.81 15.18 6.20
C MET A 833 2.50 16.00 5.11
N GLN A 834 2.70 15.41 3.92
CA GLN A 834 3.29 16.13 2.79
C GLN A 834 2.39 17.29 2.35
N LEU A 835 1.08 17.07 2.23
CA LEU A 835 0.12 18.14 1.95
C LEU A 835 0.16 19.25 3.02
N ALA A 836 0.23 18.88 4.30
CA ALA A 836 0.32 19.83 5.41
C ALA A 836 1.60 20.68 5.32
N LEU A 837 2.75 20.06 5.03
CA LEU A 837 4.03 20.73 4.87
C LEU A 837 4.05 21.69 3.68
N GLU A 838 3.47 21.29 2.55
CA GLU A 838 3.37 22.12 1.34
C GLU A 838 2.49 23.34 1.57
N ARG A 839 1.32 23.17 2.18
CA ARG A 839 0.36 24.26 2.43
C ARG A 839 0.80 25.26 3.48
N THR A 840 1.45 24.80 4.55
CA THR A 840 1.91 25.68 5.64
C THR A 840 3.24 26.35 5.34
N GLY A 841 3.95 25.92 4.29
CA GLY A 841 5.35 26.33 4.05
C GLY A 841 6.33 25.78 5.09
N ALA A 842 5.91 24.91 6.02
CA ALA A 842 6.75 24.41 7.11
C ALA A 842 7.98 23.62 6.63
N HIS A 843 7.95 23.07 5.40
CA HIS A 843 9.11 22.46 4.76
C HIS A 843 10.28 23.44 4.52
N GLN A 844 10.03 24.75 4.56
CA GLN A 844 11.05 25.79 4.35
C GLN A 844 11.76 26.20 5.65
N LEU A 845 11.25 25.79 6.81
CA LEU A 845 11.79 26.16 8.12
C LEU A 845 12.81 25.12 8.61
N PRO A 846 14.01 25.53 9.06
CA PRO A 846 14.97 24.58 9.63
C PRO A 846 14.42 23.93 10.92
N PRO A 847 14.76 22.66 11.19
CA PRO A 847 14.38 21.99 12.42
C PRO A 847 14.93 22.78 13.63
N GLY A 848 14.02 23.26 14.49
CA GLY A 848 14.34 24.11 15.64
C GLY A 848 14.01 25.59 15.50
N SER A 849 13.61 26.07 14.31
CA SER A 849 13.04 27.42 14.18
C SER A 849 11.57 27.40 14.57
N ALA A 850 11.26 27.79 15.81
CA ALA A 850 9.90 28.09 16.19
C ALA A 850 9.41 29.25 15.30
N ALA A 851 8.34 29.02 14.52
CA ALA A 851 7.60 30.12 13.95
C ALA A 851 7.13 31.00 15.13
N SER A 852 7.66 32.21 15.22
CA SER A 852 7.08 33.22 16.11
C SER A 852 5.63 33.39 15.70
N PRO A 853 4.67 33.46 16.65
CA PRO A 853 3.29 33.67 16.31
C PRO A 853 3.20 35.00 15.57
N VAL A 854 2.84 34.94 14.28
CA VAL A 854 2.33 36.11 13.58
C VAL A 854 1.04 36.45 14.34
N GLY A 855 1.06 37.56 15.08
CA GLY A 855 -0.11 38.08 15.78
C GLY A 855 -0.26 39.56 15.51
N PRO A 856 -1.21 40.22 16.18
CA PRO A 856 -2.56 39.77 16.51
C PRO A 856 -3.52 39.84 15.30
#